data_AF-A0A1Z2LAV9-F1
#
_entry.id   AF-A0A1Z2LAV9-F1
#
_cell.length_a   1.000
_cell.length_b   1.000
_cell.length_c   1.000
_cell.angle_alpha   90.00
_cell.angle_beta   90.00
_cell.angle_gamma   90.00
#
_symmetry.space_group_name_H-M   'P 1'
#
loop_
_entity.id
_entity.type
_entity.pdbx_description
1 polymer ?
#
loop_
_entity_poly.entity_id
_entity_poly.type
_entity_poly.pdbx_seq_one_letter_code
_entity_poly.pdbx_strand_id
1 'polypeptide(L)'
;MLQVAGGGIVVGAGAVGAWQWLAPEAKQAGPKGASARNAKVAASESFVHVIAHPDDSLYFMNPELEQSIRSGAPSVTVCLTGGESDGRNALSNTRDYRKLPERRPEFVRARLNGFREATARMATGDSLSPWEVETLTLLPGFEVEVQTLRAAPQVQLIFLELIEARTLRNPRKESLRGLWLGAVPNLTTLKPAATPVTRTFRYGRQELIDTLVAVFERYQPTVVRTLDPNPTHEPKQRHFPNTPPVLEGISKYDHQDHTTSAFFAQAALAEYWGRKHSRPTAVESYIGYEVSQLPSNLDRATTDHKVKFLDTYGWADGKDCGDSAGCGDRKVGARSKAVRWSNNCRHRAPGTTRWVQPLPDKRLAAFALLDGAAHCWTETKPGSGVWSSAAPVAGPMLEGQVQAVRHTDGTLQLFSVRTVLPGKEKGDRTHRREVVTTRQTGMSSGTPTFGAWEPLGSPETEDRRSMEMGYPVAAVGKDGTVHVFVRTFDGGVAFRGGAGGKDWTEWETLPSPGPEPRTIDGLDAAADEQGRIHVLIADTRTVHHWMSQEPGGTPQPAEPTRLPTCTGPVTLAALPSGGMRVAMRQPDTSRVIVADRPENGSWKVSAQCEPLGGYERVGIAQAGNTTVLADRDSKGRVRLAAGSGRPGSWQDQGIPYRGTPGMVQDAEGRVVTVVLGMDGKLSSARQRGAGAGAFTAWAAHDGRTQGTWRRRASREGAGGGFFPCPPPPGSRGSAPDPALRAQTVHDQLVDRRLVVRQEEVPAVEHMEVERPLRVLAPRLRLRQGHLRVVVTREGDDRAAHRVPRLVDVRLGGAVVGADGREDHPQQLLVAEDLGVGAAQALHLGDEAVVVAQVDGLVAVGGRRAAARGEDAGEDRALLPLEAPGDLERDRRAHAVPEQGQRLVRPGQQRLEHPVGEVGDVVYERFLAAVLAARVLDAQHVHGLRHRLGHREEEARGTARVGQARQPDAAVRTRVEPADPEAVVLGLVDHGTFFLPTGIRAGGEGPRGRRGT
;
A
#
# COMPACT_ATOMS: atom_id res chain seq x y z
N MET A 1 54.31 -5.81 53.32
CA MET A 1 54.47 -4.81 54.40
C MET A 1 53.12 -4.08 54.50
N LEU A 2 52.47 -4.01 55.68
CA LEU A 2 52.50 -2.87 56.63
C LEU A 2 52.28 -1.51 55.94
N GLN A 3 51.43 -0.59 56.41
CA GLN A 3 50.40 -0.52 57.48
C GLN A 3 49.41 0.62 57.06
N VAL A 4 48.08 0.54 57.25
CA VAL A 4 47.28 0.89 58.45
C VAL A 4 47.43 2.35 58.94
N ALA A 5 46.27 2.99 59.23
CA ALA A 5 46.04 4.35 59.74
C ALA A 5 46.27 5.52 58.74
N GLY A 6 45.54 6.63 58.82
CA GLY A 6 44.43 7.00 59.72
C GLY A 6 43.50 8.04 59.10
N GLY A 7 42.27 8.19 59.62
CA GLY A 7 41.21 9.01 59.01
C GLY A 7 41.15 10.46 59.51
N GLY A 8 40.48 11.31 58.73
CA GLY A 8 40.05 12.66 59.10
C GLY A 8 38.68 12.97 58.51
N ILE A 9 37.84 13.69 59.24
CA ILE A 9 36.45 14.02 58.89
C ILE A 9 36.33 15.53 58.67
N VAL A 10 35.61 15.98 57.62
CA VAL A 10 34.56 17.02 57.69
C VAL A 10 33.93 17.27 56.29
N VAL A 11 32.60 17.08 56.26
CA VAL A 11 31.54 17.69 55.43
C VAL A 11 31.91 18.41 54.10
N GLY A 12 31.29 17.94 53.00
CA GLY A 12 31.09 18.66 51.74
C GLY A 12 29.93 18.07 50.93
N ALA A 13 29.00 18.90 50.43
CA ALA A 13 27.72 18.44 49.85
C ALA A 13 27.80 18.10 48.33
N GLY A 14 26.80 17.36 47.81
CA GLY A 14 26.53 17.34 46.35
C GLY A 14 26.14 16.02 45.66
N ALA A 15 25.53 15.05 46.33
CA ALA A 15 25.10 13.79 45.69
C ALA A 15 23.75 13.90 44.94
N VAL A 16 23.73 13.51 43.66
CA VAL A 16 22.50 13.36 42.85
C VAL A 16 21.83 12.02 43.20
N GLY A 17 20.58 12.07 43.67
CA GLY A 17 19.81 10.89 44.08
C GLY A 17 19.22 10.11 42.90
N ALA A 18 19.87 9.02 42.50
CA ALA A 18 19.25 8.03 41.61
C ALA A 18 18.29 7.13 42.41
N TRP A 19 17.09 6.89 41.88
CA TRP A 19 16.14 5.91 42.41
C TRP A 19 16.03 4.74 41.44
N GLN A 20 16.60 3.58 41.82
CA GLN A 20 16.28 2.30 41.21
C GLN A 20 15.11 1.67 41.98
N TRP A 21 14.26 0.91 41.28
CA TRP A 21 13.32 -0.01 41.90
C TRP A 21 13.67 -1.46 41.52
N LEU A 22 13.31 -2.39 42.40
CA LEU A 22 13.94 -3.70 42.50
C LEU A 22 13.37 -4.71 41.49
N ALA A 23 14.27 -5.45 40.83
CA ALA A 23 13.99 -6.72 40.20
C ALA A 23 14.77 -7.83 40.94
N PRO A 24 14.25 -9.07 41.08
CA PRO A 24 14.96 -10.14 41.78
C PRO A 24 16.30 -10.52 41.13
N GLU A 25 17.27 -10.92 41.95
CA GLU A 25 18.66 -11.11 41.52
C GLU A 25 18.86 -12.30 40.57
N ALA A 26 19.30 -12.02 39.35
CA ALA A 26 20.06 -12.95 38.52
C ALA A 26 21.54 -12.53 38.53
N LYS A 27 22.42 -13.42 39.01
CA LYS A 27 23.84 -13.10 39.29
C LYS A 27 24.58 -12.61 38.03
N GLN A 28 25.10 -11.39 38.09
CA GLN A 28 25.99 -10.86 37.06
C GLN A 28 27.39 -11.49 37.13
N ALA A 29 28.02 -11.63 35.97
CA ALA A 29 29.47 -11.80 35.84
C ALA A 29 30.05 -10.57 35.11
N GLY A 30 31.20 -10.08 35.56
CA GLY A 30 31.74 -8.77 35.17
C GLY A 30 32.17 -8.63 33.70
N PRO A 31 32.26 -7.39 33.18
CA PRO A 31 32.37 -7.12 31.76
C PRO A 31 33.78 -7.27 31.19
N LYS A 32 33.87 -7.70 29.94
CA LYS A 32 34.95 -7.37 29.00
C LYS A 32 34.33 -7.00 27.65
N GLY A 33 34.80 -5.91 27.05
CA GLY A 33 34.21 -5.35 25.83
C GLY A 33 34.17 -6.37 24.69
N ALA A 34 32.98 -6.61 24.15
CA ALA A 34 32.76 -7.51 23.03
C ALA A 34 32.12 -6.74 21.87
N SER A 35 32.79 -6.75 20.71
CA SER A 35 32.18 -6.38 19.44
C SER A 35 30.87 -7.16 19.24
N ALA A 36 29.79 -6.51 18.81
CA ALA A 36 28.49 -7.16 18.58
C ALA A 36 28.63 -8.40 17.69
N ARG A 37 28.61 -9.60 18.29
CA ARG A 37 28.80 -10.87 17.58
C ARG A 37 27.48 -11.35 16.98
N ASN A 38 27.23 -10.92 15.75
CA ASN A 38 26.39 -11.53 14.72
C ASN A 38 25.26 -12.47 15.19
N ALA A 39 24.01 -12.12 14.87
CA ALA A 39 22.91 -13.08 14.82
C ALA A 39 23.27 -14.23 13.87
N LYS A 40 23.67 -15.38 14.42
CA LYS A 40 24.26 -16.50 13.66
C LYS A 40 23.47 -17.81 13.71
N VAL A 41 22.15 -17.69 13.75
CA VAL A 41 21.35 -18.47 12.81
C VAL A 41 21.07 -17.53 11.63
N ALA A 42 21.60 -17.87 10.46
CA ALA A 42 21.28 -17.14 9.23
C ALA A 42 19.85 -17.53 8.81
N ALA A 43 18.86 -16.85 9.36
CA ALA A 43 17.46 -17.01 8.97
C ALA A 43 17.34 -16.83 7.45
N SER A 44 16.55 -17.68 6.80
CA SER A 44 16.31 -17.62 5.34
C SER A 44 15.64 -16.31 4.93
N GLU A 45 14.94 -15.65 5.86
CA GLU A 45 14.20 -14.41 5.69
C GLU A 45 14.89 -13.25 6.45
N SER A 46 14.72 -12.01 6.02
CA SER A 46 15.17 -10.79 6.73
C SER A 46 14.41 -9.60 6.16
N PHE A 47 13.82 -8.80 7.05
CA PHE A 47 12.91 -7.70 6.72
C PHE A 47 13.51 -6.37 7.16
N VAL A 48 13.49 -5.38 6.26
CA VAL A 48 13.76 -3.97 6.61
C VAL A 48 12.59 -3.11 6.15
N HIS A 49 11.94 -2.40 7.06
CA HIS A 49 10.78 -1.55 6.79
C HIS A 49 11.21 -0.07 6.88
N VAL A 50 11.13 0.69 5.79
CA VAL A 50 11.52 2.10 5.74
C VAL A 50 10.27 2.99 5.72
N ILE A 51 10.11 3.82 6.76
CA ILE A 51 8.93 4.68 6.98
C ILE A 51 9.32 6.13 7.27
N ALA A 52 8.40 7.08 7.11
CA ALA A 52 8.66 8.49 7.37
C ALA A 52 8.47 8.81 8.86
N HIS A 53 7.41 8.29 9.47
CA HIS A 53 7.02 8.51 10.87
C HIS A 53 6.68 7.18 11.57
N PRO A 54 6.73 7.10 12.92
CA PRO A 54 6.58 5.83 13.65
C PRO A 54 5.24 5.09 13.44
N ASP A 55 4.16 5.82 13.14
CA ASP A 55 2.82 5.24 12.95
C ASP A 55 2.55 4.67 11.56
N ASP A 56 3.32 5.05 10.53
CA ASP A 56 3.04 4.66 9.14
C ASP A 56 3.02 3.12 8.97
N SER A 57 3.93 2.41 9.63
CA SER A 57 4.00 0.94 9.57
C SER A 57 2.79 0.28 10.25
N LEU A 58 2.27 0.88 11.33
CA LEU A 58 1.06 0.42 12.02
C LEU A 58 -0.21 0.71 11.22
N TYR A 59 -0.25 1.83 10.47
CA TYR A 59 -1.39 2.21 9.64
C TYR A 59 -1.44 1.51 8.28
N PHE A 60 -0.31 1.37 7.57
CA PHE A 60 -0.31 0.94 6.16
C PHE A 60 0.24 -0.47 5.93
N MET A 61 1.23 -0.91 6.72
CA MET A 61 1.91 -2.21 6.56
C MET A 61 1.33 -3.34 7.43
N ASN A 62 0.57 -3.04 8.48
CA ASN A 62 -0.11 -4.07 9.29
C ASN A 62 -1.37 -4.60 8.58
N PRO A 63 -1.63 -5.93 8.56
CA PRO A 63 -1.07 -6.96 9.44
C PRO A 63 0.25 -7.62 8.96
N GLU A 64 0.76 -7.29 7.77
CA GLU A 64 1.97 -7.93 7.25
C GLU A 64 3.23 -7.61 8.07
N LEU A 65 3.27 -6.45 8.73
CA LEU A 65 4.27 -6.09 9.73
C LEU A 65 4.26 -7.07 10.92
N GLU A 66 3.11 -7.27 11.58
CA GLU A 66 2.96 -8.27 12.66
C GLU A 66 3.37 -9.67 12.18
N GLN A 67 2.96 -10.07 10.97
CA GLN A 67 3.32 -11.36 10.38
C GLN A 67 4.85 -11.50 10.19
N SER A 68 5.54 -10.45 9.74
CA SER A 68 7.01 -10.45 9.61
C SER A 68 7.72 -10.52 10.96
N ILE A 69 7.23 -9.82 11.99
CA ILE A 69 7.78 -9.86 13.35
C ILE A 69 7.59 -11.26 13.97
N ARG A 70 6.39 -11.84 13.83
CA ARG A 70 6.02 -13.15 14.39
C ARG A 70 6.60 -14.35 13.62
N SER A 71 7.27 -14.12 12.50
CA SER A 71 8.07 -15.16 11.80
C SER A 71 9.29 -15.61 12.60
N GLY A 72 9.81 -14.77 13.51
CA GLY A 72 11.08 -14.98 14.21
C GLY A 72 12.33 -14.65 13.36
N ALA A 73 12.17 -14.17 12.13
CA ALA A 73 13.25 -13.63 11.32
C ALA A 73 13.72 -12.25 11.83
N PRO A 74 14.93 -11.79 11.44
CA PRO A 74 15.32 -10.39 11.60
C PRO A 74 14.28 -9.44 10.97
N SER A 75 13.82 -8.47 11.74
CA SER A 75 12.84 -7.47 11.33
C SER A 75 13.21 -6.11 11.90
N VAL A 76 13.66 -5.22 11.03
CA VAL A 76 14.17 -3.89 11.40
C VAL A 76 13.27 -2.82 10.82
N THR A 77 12.77 -1.89 11.63
CA THR A 77 12.06 -0.70 11.12
C THR A 77 12.94 0.53 11.22
N VAL A 78 13.15 1.22 10.10
CA VAL A 78 13.88 2.49 10.00
C VAL A 78 12.89 3.63 9.80
N CYS A 79 12.86 4.55 10.74
CA CYS A 79 12.03 5.74 10.71
C CYS A 79 12.89 6.96 10.37
N LEU A 80 12.60 7.63 9.24
CA LEU A 80 13.43 8.73 8.75
C LEU A 80 13.27 10.02 9.58
N THR A 81 12.04 10.35 9.99
CA THR A 81 11.72 11.55 10.77
C THR A 81 11.16 11.19 12.15
N GLY A 82 11.18 12.14 13.09
CA GLY A 82 10.44 11.99 14.36
C GLY A 82 8.93 12.18 14.22
N GLY A 83 8.48 12.80 13.12
CA GLY A 83 7.09 13.25 12.95
C GLY A 83 6.66 14.22 14.06
N GLU A 84 7.47 15.27 14.29
CA GLU A 84 7.34 16.12 15.48
C GLU A 84 6.19 17.14 15.40
N SER A 85 5.63 17.38 14.22
CA SER A 85 4.42 18.19 14.02
C SER A 85 4.52 19.56 14.73
N ASP A 86 3.47 19.96 15.45
CA ASP A 86 3.47 21.16 16.31
C ASP A 86 4.03 20.93 17.75
N GLY A 87 4.48 19.72 18.07
CA GLY A 87 5.02 19.38 19.40
C GLY A 87 4.01 19.31 20.56
N ARG A 88 2.70 19.40 20.33
CA ARG A 88 1.68 19.29 21.40
C ARG A 88 1.15 17.86 21.50
N ASN A 89 1.48 17.13 22.58
CA ASN A 89 0.98 15.75 22.78
C ASN A 89 -0.48 15.73 23.30
N ALA A 90 -1.42 16.20 22.50
CA ALA A 90 -2.86 16.26 22.78
C ALA A 90 -3.69 16.25 21.49
N LEU A 91 -5.00 16.04 21.59
CA LEU A 91 -5.90 16.20 20.43
C LEU A 91 -6.08 17.68 20.09
N SER A 92 -6.16 18.02 18.81
CA SER A 92 -6.33 19.42 18.36
C SER A 92 -7.64 20.08 18.79
N ASN A 93 -8.63 19.30 19.23
CA ASN A 93 -9.88 19.77 19.83
C ASN A 93 -9.88 19.77 21.37
N THR A 94 -8.75 19.46 22.02
CA THR A 94 -8.60 19.62 23.48
C THR A 94 -8.83 21.08 23.86
N ARG A 95 -9.56 21.31 24.96
CA ARG A 95 -9.78 22.66 25.50
C ARG A 95 -8.44 23.39 25.66
N ASP A 96 -8.40 24.65 25.24
CA ASP A 96 -7.23 25.51 25.32
C ASP A 96 -5.96 24.97 24.58
N TYR A 97 -6.10 24.03 23.61
CA TYR A 97 -4.99 23.39 22.88
C TYR A 97 -3.89 24.36 22.38
N ARG A 98 -4.28 25.51 21.80
CA ARG A 98 -3.32 26.52 21.30
C ARG A 98 -2.39 27.09 22.39
N LYS A 99 -2.79 27.02 23.66
CA LYS A 99 -2.00 27.45 24.84
C LYS A 99 -1.08 26.35 25.37
N LEU A 100 -1.19 25.11 24.89
CA LEU A 100 -0.25 24.04 25.25
C LEU A 100 1.14 24.34 24.64
N PRO A 101 2.24 24.03 25.35
CA PRO A 101 3.59 24.32 24.89
C PRO A 101 4.03 23.39 23.75
N GLU A 102 4.81 23.93 22.79
CA GLU A 102 5.34 23.18 21.64
C GLU A 102 6.58 22.36 22.02
N ARG A 103 6.36 21.23 22.68
CA ARG A 103 7.39 20.32 23.19
C ARG A 103 7.76 19.24 22.17
N ARG A 104 8.39 19.66 21.06
CA ARG A 104 8.75 18.75 19.95
C ARG A 104 9.66 17.58 20.38
N PRO A 105 10.76 17.77 21.15
CA PRO A 105 11.58 16.65 21.64
C PRO A 105 10.80 15.63 22.47
N GLU A 106 9.93 16.09 23.36
CA GLU A 106 9.12 15.24 24.23
C GLU A 106 7.97 14.57 23.46
N PHE A 107 7.30 15.28 22.55
CA PHE A 107 6.26 14.69 21.72
C PHE A 107 6.81 13.55 20.87
N VAL A 108 7.94 13.74 20.19
CA VAL A 108 8.60 12.66 19.45
C VAL A 108 8.96 11.51 20.39
N ARG A 109 9.56 11.77 21.55
CA ARG A 109 9.89 10.71 22.51
C ARG A 109 8.66 9.89 22.93
N ALA A 110 7.50 10.53 23.09
CA ALA A 110 6.25 9.82 23.34
C ALA A 110 5.84 8.92 22.17
N ARG A 111 5.93 9.39 20.90
CA ARG A 111 5.68 8.56 19.70
C ARG A 111 6.62 7.36 19.63
N LEU A 112 7.91 7.56 19.94
CA LEU A 112 8.92 6.50 20.03
C LEU A 112 8.52 5.45 21.07
N ASN A 113 8.13 5.87 22.28
CA ASN A 113 7.67 4.97 23.34
C ASN A 113 6.44 4.16 22.89
N GLY A 114 5.43 4.80 22.31
CA GLY A 114 4.21 4.12 21.84
C GLY A 114 4.49 3.11 20.72
N PHE A 115 5.39 3.44 19.79
CA PHE A 115 5.76 2.53 18.69
C PHE A 115 6.59 1.34 19.18
N ARG A 116 7.50 1.58 20.12
CA ARG A 116 8.26 0.56 20.85
C ARG A 116 7.33 -0.42 21.57
N GLU A 117 6.35 0.09 22.32
CA GLU A 117 5.37 -0.74 23.02
C GLU A 117 4.44 -1.52 22.08
N ALA A 118 3.96 -0.89 21.01
CA ALA A 118 3.14 -1.57 19.99
C ALA A 118 3.94 -2.69 19.30
N THR A 119 5.23 -2.47 19.02
CA THR A 119 6.15 -3.47 18.45
C THR A 119 6.44 -4.61 19.41
N ALA A 120 6.68 -4.31 20.70
CA ALA A 120 6.81 -5.32 21.75
C ALA A 120 5.55 -6.20 21.82
N ARG A 121 4.36 -5.58 21.81
CA ARG A 121 3.07 -6.29 21.83
C ARG A 121 2.85 -7.18 20.60
N MET A 122 3.38 -6.81 19.42
CA MET A 122 3.36 -7.68 18.23
C MET A 122 4.33 -8.88 18.35
N ALA A 123 5.46 -8.70 19.04
CA ALA A 123 6.52 -9.72 19.13
C ALA A 123 6.32 -10.72 20.28
N THR A 124 5.96 -10.26 21.47
CA THR A 124 5.86 -11.07 22.71
C THR A 124 4.43 -11.21 23.23
N GLY A 125 3.50 -10.38 22.74
CA GLY A 125 2.16 -10.20 23.30
C GLY A 125 2.11 -9.16 24.45
N ASP A 126 3.25 -8.74 24.98
CA ASP A 126 3.39 -7.80 26.10
C ASP A 126 4.01 -6.48 25.65
N SER A 127 3.33 -5.36 25.91
CA SER A 127 3.80 -4.02 25.59
C SER A 127 4.95 -3.54 26.47
N LEU A 128 5.13 -4.12 27.67
CA LEU A 128 6.14 -3.72 28.65
C LEU A 128 7.48 -4.47 28.49
N SER A 129 7.59 -5.36 27.50
CA SER A 129 8.80 -6.18 27.30
C SER A 129 10.02 -5.28 27.07
N PRO A 130 11.13 -5.48 27.80
CA PRO A 130 12.18 -4.47 27.93
C PRO A 130 13.07 -4.35 26.69
N TRP A 131 13.62 -3.15 26.48
CA TRP A 131 14.48 -2.82 25.34
C TRP A 131 15.91 -2.43 25.77
N GLU A 132 16.84 -2.63 24.85
CA GLU A 132 18.15 -1.98 24.79
C GLU A 132 17.98 -0.71 23.96
N VAL A 133 18.57 0.41 24.38
CA VAL A 133 18.50 1.71 23.67
C VAL A 133 19.90 2.30 23.62
N GLU A 134 20.45 2.42 22.41
CA GLU A 134 21.86 2.75 22.17
C GLU A 134 22.02 3.73 20.99
N THR A 135 23.21 4.30 20.82
CA THR A 135 23.60 4.99 19.59
C THR A 135 24.20 4.01 18.58
N LEU A 136 23.78 4.09 17.31
CA LEU A 136 24.39 3.36 16.21
C LEU A 136 25.04 4.33 15.21
N THR A 137 26.31 4.12 14.88
CA THR A 137 26.99 4.81 13.78
C THR A 137 26.79 3.99 12.50
N LEU A 138 25.95 4.50 11.58
CA LEU A 138 25.75 3.91 10.25
C LEU A 138 26.75 4.47 9.22
N LEU A 139 27.01 5.77 9.27
CA LEU A 139 28.05 6.45 8.48
C LEU A 139 29.04 7.17 9.41
N PRO A 140 30.34 7.26 9.04
CA PRO A 140 31.31 8.05 9.80
C PRO A 140 30.82 9.49 10.00
N GLY A 141 30.80 9.94 11.25
CA GLY A 141 30.33 11.27 11.62
C GLY A 141 28.84 11.40 11.92
N PHE A 142 28.01 10.37 11.67
CA PHE A 142 26.57 10.33 11.92
C PHE A 142 26.19 9.28 12.99
N GLU A 143 25.23 9.59 13.86
CA GLU A 143 24.64 8.65 14.82
C GLU A 143 23.11 8.63 14.69
N VAL A 144 22.50 7.48 14.93
CA VAL A 144 21.05 7.27 15.01
C VAL A 144 20.72 6.57 16.33
N GLU A 145 19.49 6.73 16.85
CA GLU A 145 19.03 5.92 17.99
C GLU A 145 18.64 4.53 17.47
N VAL A 146 19.19 3.48 18.07
CA VAL A 146 18.75 2.09 17.83
C VAL A 146 18.12 1.55 19.11
N GLN A 147 16.97 0.89 18.95
CA GLN A 147 16.29 0.17 20.03
C GLN A 147 16.20 -1.31 19.66
N THR A 148 16.65 -2.20 20.54
CA THR A 148 16.58 -3.66 20.35
C THR A 148 15.74 -4.31 21.43
N LEU A 149 14.74 -5.12 21.05
CA LEU A 149 13.83 -5.77 21.99
C LEU A 149 14.55 -6.94 22.69
N ARG A 150 14.79 -6.86 24.01
CA ARG A 150 15.61 -7.85 24.73
C ARG A 150 15.01 -9.25 24.72
N ALA A 151 13.68 -9.35 24.69
CA ALA A 151 12.94 -10.61 24.60
C ALA A 151 12.92 -11.22 23.19
N ALA A 152 13.26 -10.44 22.15
CA ALA A 152 13.31 -10.86 20.75
C ALA A 152 14.35 -10.01 19.98
N PRO A 153 15.67 -10.20 20.21
CA PRO A 153 16.71 -9.26 19.73
C PRO A 153 16.87 -9.14 18.20
N GLN A 154 16.19 -10.01 17.45
CA GLN A 154 16.03 -9.92 16.01
C GLN A 154 15.05 -8.80 15.56
N VAL A 155 14.26 -8.25 16.50
CA VAL A 155 13.35 -7.12 16.28
C VAL A 155 14.04 -5.83 16.74
N GLN A 156 14.25 -4.91 15.81
CA GLN A 156 14.99 -3.65 16.05
C GLN A 156 14.27 -2.45 15.42
N LEU A 157 14.38 -1.29 16.07
CA LEU A 157 13.88 -0.01 15.59
C LEU A 157 15.06 0.96 15.46
N ILE A 158 15.12 1.72 14.37
CA ILE A 158 16.19 2.69 14.07
C ILE A 158 15.55 4.03 13.75
N PHE A 159 16.00 5.09 14.43
CA PHE A 159 15.42 6.43 14.31
C PHE A 159 16.49 7.45 13.89
N LEU A 160 16.30 8.03 12.69
CA LEU A 160 17.20 9.04 12.12
C LEU A 160 16.86 10.47 12.60
N GLU A 161 15.64 10.68 13.06
CA GLU A 161 15.17 11.93 13.67
C GLU A 161 15.30 13.18 12.79
N LEU A 162 15.22 13.03 11.46
CA LEU A 162 15.12 14.18 10.56
C LEU A 162 13.85 15.02 10.86
N ILE A 163 13.94 16.32 10.62
CA ILE A 163 12.78 17.23 10.75
C ILE A 163 11.69 16.88 9.72
N GLU A 164 10.48 16.61 10.21
CA GLU A 164 9.26 16.44 9.42
C GLU A 164 8.88 17.76 8.72
N ALA A 165 8.06 17.72 7.66
CA ALA A 165 7.42 18.91 7.12
C ALA A 165 6.54 19.67 8.16
N ARG A 166 6.02 18.98 9.18
CA ARG A 166 5.08 19.48 10.21
C ARG A 166 3.70 19.85 9.65
N THR A 167 3.34 19.33 8.48
CA THR A 167 2.08 19.63 7.79
C THR A 167 1.73 18.61 6.72
N LEU A 168 0.48 18.17 6.73
CA LEU A 168 0.02 17.04 5.94
C LEU A 168 0.08 17.26 4.42
N ARG A 169 -0.02 18.52 3.96
CA ARG A 169 -0.25 18.87 2.55
C ARG A 169 0.57 20.04 2.04
N ASN A 170 0.79 21.08 2.84
CA ASN A 170 1.45 22.29 2.38
C ASN A 170 2.94 22.00 2.10
N PRO A 171 3.49 22.29 0.91
CA PRO A 171 4.91 22.06 0.64
C PRO A 171 5.86 22.80 1.61
N ARG A 172 6.90 22.11 2.10
CA ARG A 172 7.90 22.68 3.02
C ARG A 172 9.33 22.42 2.56
N LYS A 173 10.22 23.41 2.71
CA LYS A 173 11.63 23.31 2.32
C LYS A 173 12.45 22.57 3.38
N GLU A 174 12.19 22.80 4.66
CA GLU A 174 12.57 21.88 5.74
C GLU A 174 11.60 20.68 5.72
N SER A 175 11.94 19.64 4.95
CA SER A 175 11.25 18.33 4.89
C SER A 175 12.11 17.32 4.12
N LEU A 176 11.74 16.04 4.08
CA LEU A 176 12.36 15.07 3.17
C LEU A 176 12.16 15.52 1.71
N ARG A 177 10.95 15.97 1.37
CA ARG A 177 10.61 16.49 0.03
C ARG A 177 11.50 17.66 -0.39
N GLY A 178 11.82 18.54 0.55
CA GLY A 178 12.73 19.67 0.33
C GLY A 178 14.18 19.25 0.13
N LEU A 179 14.65 18.23 0.84
CA LEU A 179 15.98 17.66 0.65
C LEU A 179 16.11 16.96 -0.72
N TRP A 180 15.13 16.12 -1.08
CA TRP A 180 15.13 15.38 -2.34
C TRP A 180 15.05 16.29 -3.57
N LEU A 181 14.21 17.33 -3.52
CA LEU A 181 14.05 18.28 -4.62
C LEU A 181 15.13 19.38 -4.67
N GLY A 182 16.07 19.40 -3.71
CA GLY A 182 17.14 20.40 -3.63
C GLY A 182 16.69 21.79 -3.16
N ALA A 183 15.52 21.90 -2.51
CA ALA A 183 15.02 23.14 -1.91
C ALA A 183 15.78 23.51 -0.61
N VAL A 184 16.39 22.53 0.04
CA VAL A 184 17.47 22.71 1.03
C VAL A 184 18.65 21.81 0.66
N PRO A 185 19.91 22.24 0.85
CA PRO A 185 21.07 21.39 0.58
C PRO A 185 21.29 20.33 1.68
N ASN A 186 20.74 20.56 2.88
CA ASN A 186 20.86 19.70 4.04
C ASN A 186 19.56 19.76 4.86
N LEU A 187 19.11 18.63 5.39
CA LEU A 187 18.05 18.54 6.40
C LEU A 187 18.68 18.27 7.77
N THR A 188 18.22 18.96 8.81
CA THR A 188 18.77 18.83 10.18
C THR A 188 17.96 17.82 10.98
N THR A 189 18.59 17.09 11.90
CA THR A 189 17.87 16.23 12.85
C THR A 189 17.36 17.02 14.05
N LEU A 190 16.18 16.65 14.53
CA LEU A 190 15.75 16.93 15.89
C LEU A 190 16.59 16.06 16.87
N LYS A 191 16.62 16.46 18.14
CA LYS A 191 17.08 15.61 19.24
C LYS A 191 15.87 15.32 20.14
N PRO A 192 15.32 14.09 20.17
CA PRO A 192 14.23 13.73 21.08
C PRO A 192 14.62 13.88 22.56
N ALA A 193 13.63 13.95 23.44
CA ALA A 193 13.87 13.81 24.87
C ALA A 193 14.40 12.39 25.19
N ALA A 194 15.28 12.28 26.19
CA ALA A 194 15.88 11.02 26.65
C ALA A 194 16.61 10.14 25.59
N THR A 195 16.88 10.65 24.39
CA THR A 195 17.69 9.94 23.39
C THR A 195 19.16 9.81 23.83
N PRO A 196 19.86 8.70 23.53
CA PRO A 196 21.29 8.58 23.77
C PRO A 196 22.12 9.39 22.76
N VAL A 197 21.52 9.83 21.65
CA VAL A 197 22.19 10.63 20.61
C VAL A 197 22.44 12.06 21.13
N THR A 198 23.68 12.37 21.49
CA THR A 198 23.99 13.60 22.24
C THR A 198 23.94 14.88 21.40
N ARG A 199 24.12 14.77 20.07
CA ARG A 199 24.30 15.86 19.09
C ARG A 199 23.26 15.82 17.97
N THR A 200 23.10 16.91 17.22
CA THR A 200 22.27 16.96 16.00
C THR A 200 23.12 16.83 14.73
N PHE A 201 22.51 16.34 13.66
CA PHE A 201 23.17 16.08 12.37
C PHE A 201 22.57 16.93 11.24
N ARG A 202 23.30 16.99 10.13
CA ARG A 202 22.85 17.58 8.87
C ARG A 202 23.11 16.58 7.75
N TYR A 203 22.05 16.06 7.16
CA TYR A 203 22.10 15.10 6.06
C TYR A 203 21.85 15.83 4.74
N GLY A 204 22.76 15.70 3.78
CA GLY A 204 22.47 15.97 2.37
C GLY A 204 21.71 14.80 1.73
N ARG A 205 21.37 14.93 0.43
CA ARG A 205 20.64 13.88 -0.31
C ARG A 205 21.43 12.57 -0.35
N GLN A 206 22.75 12.63 -0.58
CA GLN A 206 23.57 11.42 -0.71
C GLN A 206 23.83 10.76 0.65
N GLU A 207 24.07 11.53 1.71
CA GLU A 207 24.31 11.02 3.06
C GLU A 207 23.10 10.25 3.60
N LEU A 208 21.87 10.67 3.26
CA LEU A 208 20.66 9.92 3.61
C LEU A 208 20.52 8.62 2.78
N ILE A 209 20.87 8.66 1.49
CA ILE A 209 20.92 7.46 0.63
C ILE A 209 21.96 6.46 1.20
N ASP A 210 23.19 6.90 1.43
CA ASP A 210 24.28 6.09 1.95
C ASP A 210 23.96 5.50 3.34
N THR A 211 23.23 6.23 4.18
CA THR A 211 22.77 5.75 5.49
C THR A 211 21.80 4.58 5.34
N LEU A 212 20.85 4.66 4.40
CA LEU A 212 19.94 3.55 4.09
C LEU A 212 20.66 2.38 3.42
N VAL A 213 21.66 2.63 2.56
CA VAL A 213 22.51 1.56 2.02
C VAL A 213 23.26 0.86 3.15
N ALA A 214 23.82 1.60 4.12
CA ALA A 214 24.49 1.01 5.29
C ALA A 214 23.55 0.14 6.15
N VAL A 215 22.25 0.47 6.23
CA VAL A 215 21.23 -0.43 6.82
C VAL A 215 21.09 -1.71 5.99
N PHE A 216 20.89 -1.60 4.67
CA PHE A 216 20.71 -2.77 3.81
C PHE A 216 21.95 -3.68 3.79
N GLU A 217 23.15 -3.10 3.74
CA GLU A 217 24.43 -3.82 3.89
C GLU A 217 24.50 -4.56 5.23
N ARG A 218 24.14 -3.90 6.34
CA ARG A 218 24.17 -4.46 7.70
C ARG A 218 23.18 -5.60 7.94
N TYR A 219 21.97 -5.53 7.39
CA TYR A 219 20.88 -6.48 7.70
C TYR A 219 20.57 -7.49 6.57
N GLN A 220 21.14 -7.32 5.37
CA GLN A 220 21.02 -8.21 4.21
C GLN A 220 19.55 -8.68 3.99
N PRO A 221 18.62 -7.76 3.70
CA PRO A 221 17.18 -8.06 3.61
C PRO A 221 16.85 -8.95 2.41
N THR A 222 15.90 -9.88 2.57
CA THR A 222 15.23 -10.55 1.46
C THR A 222 13.92 -9.86 1.07
N VAL A 223 13.38 -9.01 1.94
CA VAL A 223 12.25 -8.11 1.70
C VAL A 223 12.58 -6.73 2.29
N VAL A 224 12.44 -5.68 1.48
CA VAL A 224 12.39 -4.29 1.93
C VAL A 224 10.97 -3.77 1.76
N ARG A 225 10.40 -3.20 2.83
CA ARG A 225 9.08 -2.56 2.80
C ARG A 225 9.23 -1.06 2.82
N THR A 226 8.40 -0.36 2.07
CA THR A 226 8.42 1.11 2.05
C THR A 226 7.03 1.70 1.82
N LEU A 227 6.92 3.01 1.92
CA LEU A 227 5.68 3.75 1.71
C LEU A 227 5.42 3.96 0.22
N ASP A 228 4.53 4.88 -0.11
CA ASP A 228 4.01 5.03 -1.47
C ASP A 228 4.85 5.99 -2.33
N PRO A 229 5.65 5.52 -3.30
CA PRO A 229 6.30 6.42 -4.26
C PRO A 229 5.30 7.05 -5.25
N ASN A 230 4.13 6.43 -5.43
CA ASN A 230 3.21 6.69 -6.54
C ASN A 230 1.76 7.00 -6.07
N PRO A 231 1.52 7.82 -5.02
CA PRO A 231 0.17 8.05 -4.51
C PRO A 231 -0.65 8.94 -5.44
N THR A 232 -1.95 8.70 -5.52
CA THR A 232 -2.87 9.39 -6.43
C THR A 232 -3.05 10.87 -6.06
N HIS A 233 -3.19 11.72 -7.08
CA HIS A 233 -3.43 13.16 -6.97
C HIS A 233 -4.76 13.53 -6.26
N GLU A 234 -4.86 14.74 -5.70
CA GLU A 234 -6.14 15.30 -5.25
C GLU A 234 -7.02 15.71 -6.45
N PRO A 235 -8.29 15.28 -6.56
CA PRO A 235 -9.19 15.65 -7.66
C PRO A 235 -9.46 17.15 -7.81
N LYS A 236 -9.22 17.93 -6.75
CA LYS A 236 -9.15 19.39 -6.80
C LYS A 236 -7.73 19.81 -6.40
N GLN A 237 -6.94 20.21 -7.38
CA GLN A 237 -5.57 20.65 -7.13
C GLN A 237 -5.54 21.91 -6.24
N ARG A 238 -4.66 21.89 -5.24
CA ARG A 238 -4.49 22.99 -4.27
C ARG A 238 -3.40 23.95 -4.73
N HIS A 239 -3.70 25.25 -4.78
CA HIS A 239 -2.68 26.28 -4.82
C HIS A 239 -2.21 26.58 -3.39
N PHE A 240 -0.89 26.52 -3.16
CA PHE A 240 -0.28 26.82 -1.86
C PHE A 240 0.54 28.12 -1.97
N PRO A 241 0.02 29.26 -1.46
CA PRO A 241 0.70 30.55 -1.61
C PRO A 241 2.07 30.55 -0.91
N ASN A 242 3.02 31.32 -1.47
CA ASN A 242 4.40 31.41 -1.00
C ASN A 242 5.20 30.08 -1.03
N THR A 243 4.76 29.09 -1.81
CA THR A 243 5.55 27.89 -2.10
C THR A 243 6.75 28.26 -2.98
N PRO A 244 7.98 27.85 -2.64
CA PRO A 244 9.13 27.99 -3.55
C PRO A 244 8.91 27.17 -4.84
N PRO A 245 9.21 27.69 -6.05
CA PRO A 245 8.94 26.99 -7.32
C PRO A 245 9.57 25.59 -7.44
N VAL A 246 10.71 25.37 -6.79
CA VAL A 246 11.37 24.05 -6.66
C VAL A 246 10.50 22.98 -6.00
N LEU A 247 9.51 23.40 -5.18
CA LEU A 247 8.53 22.59 -4.46
C LEU A 247 7.12 22.60 -5.08
N GLU A 248 6.86 23.38 -6.13
CA GLU A 248 5.56 23.38 -6.81
C GLU A 248 5.34 22.07 -7.59
N GLY A 249 4.08 21.61 -7.63
CA GLY A 249 3.69 20.41 -8.35
C GLY A 249 2.34 19.85 -7.89
N ILE A 250 2.02 18.66 -8.39
CA ILE A 250 0.75 17.97 -8.20
C ILE A 250 0.53 17.68 -6.71
N SER A 251 -0.55 18.22 -6.16
CA SER A 251 -1.07 17.90 -4.82
C SER A 251 -1.69 16.50 -4.83
N LYS A 252 -1.38 15.71 -3.79
CA LYS A 252 -1.66 14.26 -3.69
C LYS A 252 -2.38 13.94 -2.39
N TYR A 253 -3.05 12.80 -2.34
CA TYR A 253 -3.79 12.36 -1.15
C TYR A 253 -2.89 12.02 0.05
N ASP A 254 -1.61 11.73 -0.18
CA ASP A 254 -0.67 11.19 0.81
C ASP A 254 0.35 12.21 1.34
N HIS A 255 1.03 11.87 2.44
CA HIS A 255 2.01 12.77 3.07
C HIS A 255 3.24 13.03 2.19
N GLN A 256 3.70 14.28 2.14
CA GLN A 256 4.88 14.64 1.35
C GLN A 256 6.16 13.89 1.78
N ASP A 257 6.27 13.56 3.07
CA ASP A 257 7.38 12.77 3.60
C ASP A 257 7.19 11.25 3.43
N HIS A 258 5.96 10.72 3.30
CA HIS A 258 5.74 9.31 2.94
C HIS A 258 6.34 9.03 1.55
N THR A 259 5.92 9.82 0.56
CA THR A 259 6.36 9.68 -0.83
C THR A 259 7.87 9.87 -0.97
N THR A 260 8.42 10.86 -0.25
CA THR A 260 9.86 11.12 -0.35
C THR A 260 10.69 10.09 0.43
N SER A 261 10.16 9.51 1.52
CA SER A 261 10.77 8.35 2.18
C SER A 261 10.89 7.17 1.22
N ALA A 262 9.83 6.89 0.45
CA ALA A 262 9.86 5.86 -0.60
C ALA A 262 10.89 6.17 -1.71
N PHE A 263 11.04 7.43 -2.13
CA PHE A 263 12.07 7.85 -3.09
C PHE A 263 13.50 7.66 -2.55
N PHE A 264 13.76 7.98 -1.29
CA PHE A 264 15.05 7.72 -0.63
C PHE A 264 15.32 6.21 -0.50
N ALA A 265 14.29 5.40 -0.20
CA ALA A 265 14.40 3.94 -0.18
C ALA A 265 14.71 3.37 -1.57
N GLN A 266 14.02 3.81 -2.63
CA GLN A 266 14.29 3.40 -4.02
C GLN A 266 15.73 3.76 -4.46
N ALA A 267 16.23 4.95 -4.11
CA ALA A 267 17.60 5.36 -4.43
C ALA A 267 18.66 4.56 -3.67
N ALA A 268 18.45 4.27 -2.38
CA ALA A 268 19.33 3.43 -1.60
C ALA A 268 19.31 1.96 -2.07
N LEU A 269 18.16 1.45 -2.49
CA LEU A 269 18.05 0.13 -3.12
C LEU A 269 18.83 0.06 -4.44
N ALA A 270 18.70 1.08 -5.31
CA ALA A 270 19.44 1.16 -6.56
C ALA A 270 20.97 1.09 -6.36
N GLU A 271 21.49 1.73 -5.32
CA GLU A 271 22.91 1.63 -4.96
C GLU A 271 23.27 0.29 -4.32
N TYR A 272 22.46 -0.21 -3.38
CA TYR A 272 22.70 -1.49 -2.70
C TYR A 272 22.73 -2.67 -3.68
N TRP A 273 21.86 -2.68 -4.68
CA TRP A 273 21.84 -3.72 -5.74
C TRP A 273 23.08 -3.66 -6.65
N GLY A 274 23.67 -2.47 -6.83
CA GLY A 274 24.97 -2.30 -7.50
C GLY A 274 26.18 -2.75 -6.67
N ARG A 275 26.00 -3.02 -5.37
CA ARG A 275 27.05 -3.47 -4.44
C ARG A 275 26.94 -4.98 -4.20
N LYS A 276 28.04 -5.64 -3.83
CA LYS A 276 28.07 -7.09 -3.58
C LYS A 276 27.36 -7.46 -2.27
N HIS A 277 26.10 -7.87 -2.37
CA HIS A 277 25.31 -8.46 -1.29
C HIS A 277 25.19 -9.99 -1.44
N SER A 278 24.63 -10.66 -0.44
CA SER A 278 24.58 -12.13 -0.34
C SER A 278 23.19 -12.76 -0.51
N ARG A 279 22.14 -11.94 -0.53
CA ARG A 279 20.74 -12.34 -0.48
C ARG A 279 19.92 -11.41 -1.38
N PRO A 280 19.28 -11.94 -2.45
CA PRO A 280 18.44 -11.12 -3.31
C PRO A 280 17.23 -10.54 -2.58
N THR A 281 16.98 -9.25 -2.77
CA THR A 281 15.96 -8.45 -2.09
C THR A 281 14.77 -8.21 -3.02
N ALA A 282 13.53 -8.36 -2.53
CA ALA A 282 12.34 -7.80 -3.18
C ALA A 282 11.79 -6.60 -2.42
N VAL A 283 10.94 -5.82 -3.07
CA VAL A 283 10.39 -4.56 -2.55
C VAL A 283 8.87 -4.62 -2.49
N GLU A 284 8.29 -4.21 -1.36
CA GLU A 284 6.85 -4.06 -1.17
C GLU A 284 6.54 -2.61 -0.75
N SER A 285 5.88 -1.84 -1.63
CA SER A 285 5.46 -0.45 -1.37
C SER A 285 3.98 -0.40 -1.00
N TYR A 286 3.61 0.33 0.07
CA TYR A 286 2.25 0.36 0.61
C TYR A 286 1.57 1.71 0.38
N ILE A 287 0.27 1.68 0.06
CA ILE A 287 -0.56 2.88 -0.17
C ILE A 287 -0.81 3.61 1.16
N GLY A 288 -0.48 4.89 1.21
CA GLY A 288 -0.68 5.77 2.38
C GLY A 288 -2.11 6.30 2.53
N TYR A 289 -2.28 7.58 2.86
CA TYR A 289 -3.58 8.15 3.25
C TYR A 289 -4.69 8.06 2.19
N GLU A 290 -4.36 7.82 0.92
CA GLU A 290 -5.30 7.51 -0.17
C GLU A 290 -6.28 6.39 0.18
N VAL A 291 -5.90 5.42 1.03
CA VAL A 291 -6.81 4.32 1.43
C VAL A 291 -8.12 4.80 2.05
N SER A 292 -8.17 6.03 2.60
CA SER A 292 -9.42 6.65 3.08
C SER A 292 -10.45 6.94 1.97
N GLN A 293 -10.05 6.94 0.70
CA GLN A 293 -10.93 7.11 -0.47
C GLN A 293 -11.41 5.77 -1.05
N LEU A 294 -10.72 4.67 -0.75
CA LEU A 294 -10.96 3.35 -1.34
C LEU A 294 -11.99 2.55 -0.52
N PRO A 295 -12.62 1.50 -1.09
CA PRO A 295 -13.34 0.49 -0.30
C PRO A 295 -12.38 -0.23 0.67
N SER A 296 -12.85 -0.58 1.87
CA SER A 296 -12.00 -1.24 2.88
C SER A 296 -11.61 -2.65 2.43
N ASN A 297 -10.32 -3.01 2.48
CA ASN A 297 -9.87 -4.36 2.09
C ASN A 297 -9.51 -5.30 3.25
N LEU A 298 -9.37 -4.80 4.49
CA LEU A 298 -9.36 -5.67 5.67
C LEU A 298 -10.80 -6.00 6.07
N ASP A 299 -11.03 -7.20 6.61
CA ASP A 299 -12.27 -7.49 7.31
C ASP A 299 -12.31 -6.89 8.72
N ARG A 300 -13.50 -6.92 9.33
CA ARG A 300 -13.68 -6.39 10.68
C ARG A 300 -12.78 -7.06 11.72
N ALA A 301 -12.60 -8.39 11.67
CA ALA A 301 -11.80 -9.10 12.67
C ALA A 301 -10.30 -8.72 12.60
N THR A 302 -9.78 -8.60 11.38
CA THR A 302 -8.41 -8.17 11.11
C THR A 302 -8.21 -6.69 11.49
N THR A 303 -9.21 -5.84 11.21
CA THR A 303 -9.25 -4.43 11.61
C THR A 303 -9.26 -4.27 13.14
N ASP A 304 -10.19 -4.94 13.84
CA ASP A 304 -10.32 -4.88 15.30
C ASP A 304 -9.10 -5.49 16.02
N HIS A 305 -8.32 -6.36 15.36
CA HIS A 305 -7.03 -6.83 15.85
C HIS A 305 -5.90 -5.82 15.62
N LYS A 306 -5.72 -5.33 14.38
CA LYS A 306 -4.75 -4.30 14.00
C LYS A 306 -4.86 -3.05 14.88
N VAL A 307 -6.08 -2.64 15.19
CA VAL A 307 -6.37 -1.49 16.04
C VAL A 307 -5.76 -1.62 17.45
N LYS A 308 -5.64 -2.82 18.03
CA LYS A 308 -5.06 -2.99 19.38
C LYS A 308 -3.62 -2.46 19.47
N PHE A 309 -2.86 -2.54 18.37
CA PHE A 309 -1.51 -1.99 18.28
C PHE A 309 -1.53 -0.48 18.11
N LEU A 310 -2.48 0.06 17.32
CA LEU A 310 -2.70 1.51 17.20
C LEU A 310 -3.21 2.16 18.49
N ASP A 311 -4.02 1.47 19.29
CA ASP A 311 -4.47 1.92 20.61
C ASP A 311 -3.31 1.91 21.65
N THR A 312 -2.38 0.95 21.51
CA THR A 312 -1.14 0.92 22.31
C THR A 312 -0.25 2.10 21.93
N TYR A 313 0.00 2.29 20.63
CA TYR A 313 0.76 3.41 20.08
C TYR A 313 0.16 4.78 20.45
N GLY A 314 -1.16 4.90 20.38
CA GLY A 314 -1.90 6.11 20.69
C GLY A 314 -2.03 6.41 22.19
N TRP A 315 -1.50 5.54 23.07
CA TRP A 315 -1.61 5.68 24.53
C TRP A 315 -3.08 5.77 25.00
N ALA A 316 -3.95 4.94 24.40
CA ALA A 316 -5.39 4.99 24.62
C ALA A 316 -5.83 4.60 26.05
N ASP A 317 -4.97 3.90 26.80
CA ASP A 317 -5.20 3.51 28.20
C ASP A 317 -4.80 4.60 29.22
N GLY A 318 -4.03 5.62 28.79
CA GLY A 318 -3.56 6.70 29.66
C GLY A 318 -2.59 6.29 30.77
N LYS A 319 -2.02 5.07 30.74
CA LYS A 319 -1.13 4.52 31.79
C LYS A 319 0.14 5.35 32.02
N ASP A 320 0.80 5.14 33.15
CA ASP A 320 2.20 5.57 33.31
C ASP A 320 3.17 4.47 32.85
N CYS A 321 4.28 4.87 32.24
CA CYS A 321 5.39 4.05 31.76
C CYS A 321 6.76 4.53 32.29
N GLY A 322 6.79 5.54 33.16
CA GLY A 322 8.00 6.09 33.78
C GLY A 322 8.81 7.06 32.92
N ASP A 323 8.40 7.34 31.66
CA ASP A 323 9.02 8.36 30.81
C ASP A 323 8.22 9.66 30.87
N SER A 324 8.84 10.74 31.33
CA SER A 324 8.25 12.08 31.47
C SER A 324 7.72 12.69 30.15
N ALA A 325 8.13 12.17 29.00
CA ALA A 325 7.57 12.52 27.69
C ALA A 325 6.14 11.98 27.48
N GLY A 326 5.80 10.87 28.15
CA GLY A 326 4.60 10.09 27.93
C GLY A 326 4.83 8.81 27.11
N CYS A 327 3.79 7.99 27.03
CA CYS A 327 3.89 6.60 26.58
C CYS A 327 3.43 6.35 25.14
N GLY A 328 2.99 7.40 24.44
CA GLY A 328 2.48 7.29 23.07
C GLY A 328 1.88 8.60 22.54
N ASP A 329 1.30 8.50 21.36
CA ASP A 329 0.80 9.63 20.57
C ASP A 329 -0.66 9.97 20.87
N ARG A 330 -0.89 10.96 21.73
CA ARG A 330 -2.24 11.43 22.07
C ARG A 330 -2.96 12.17 20.95
N LYS A 331 -2.33 12.39 19.78
CA LYS A 331 -3.04 12.82 18.55
C LYS A 331 -3.81 11.66 17.91
N VAL A 332 -3.29 10.44 18.04
CA VAL A 332 -4.02 9.20 17.72
C VAL A 332 -4.97 8.86 18.87
N GLY A 333 -4.48 8.72 20.10
CA GLY A 333 -5.34 8.37 21.25
C GLY A 333 -6.15 7.09 21.00
N ALA A 334 -7.35 7.03 21.59
CA ALA A 334 -8.35 6.00 21.28
C ALA A 334 -9.11 6.23 19.94
N ARG A 335 -8.59 7.06 19.02
CA ARG A 335 -9.28 7.42 17.76
C ARG A 335 -8.85 6.57 16.56
N SER A 336 -8.03 5.55 16.78
CA SER A 336 -7.65 4.51 15.80
C SER A 336 -8.84 4.02 14.95
N LYS A 337 -10.01 3.78 15.55
CA LYS A 337 -11.24 3.30 14.89
C LYS A 337 -12.01 4.40 14.12
N ALA A 338 -11.69 5.66 14.34
CA ALA A 338 -12.39 6.81 13.74
C ALA A 338 -11.81 7.26 12.39
N VAL A 339 -10.79 6.57 11.87
CA VAL A 339 -10.13 6.87 10.59
C VAL A 339 -10.12 5.65 9.66
N ARG A 340 -10.38 5.86 8.36
CA ARG A 340 -10.44 4.79 7.33
C ARG A 340 -9.07 4.27 6.88
N TRP A 341 -8.01 4.57 7.63
CA TRP A 341 -6.67 3.99 7.43
C TRP A 341 -6.58 2.60 8.09
N SER A 342 -7.19 2.44 9.27
CA SER A 342 -7.06 1.24 10.11
C SER A 342 -7.69 -0.03 9.51
N ASN A 343 -8.63 0.11 8.57
CA ASN A 343 -9.32 -1.00 7.90
C ASN A 343 -8.81 -1.29 6.47
N ASN A 344 -7.59 -0.87 6.16
CA ASN A 344 -6.90 -1.17 4.90
C ASN A 344 -5.48 -1.71 5.15
N CYS A 345 -4.97 -2.53 4.22
CA CYS A 345 -3.55 -2.87 4.06
C CYS A 345 -3.34 -3.19 2.58
N ARG A 346 -2.63 -2.34 1.84
CA ARG A 346 -2.67 -2.32 0.37
C ARG A 346 -1.28 -2.05 -0.21
N HIS A 347 -0.81 -2.94 -1.09
CA HIS A 347 0.37 -2.67 -1.92
C HIS A 347 0.00 -1.66 -3.02
N ARG A 348 0.93 -0.75 -3.34
CA ARG A 348 0.86 0.11 -4.53
C ARG A 348 1.05 -0.69 -5.83
N ALA A 349 1.64 -1.89 -5.75
CA ALA A 349 1.74 -2.84 -6.87
C ALA A 349 0.81 -4.04 -6.63
N PRO A 350 -0.43 -4.07 -7.17
CA PRO A 350 -1.40 -5.12 -6.84
C PRO A 350 -1.16 -6.48 -7.51
N GLY A 351 -0.06 -6.61 -8.27
CA GLY A 351 0.39 -7.85 -8.87
C GLY A 351 -0.49 -8.38 -10.02
N THR A 352 -0.17 -9.59 -10.45
CA THR A 352 -0.83 -10.36 -11.52
C THR A 352 -0.73 -11.86 -11.21
N THR A 353 -1.63 -12.69 -11.76
CA THR A 353 -1.45 -14.17 -11.73
C THR A 353 -0.60 -14.69 -12.88
N ARG A 354 -0.34 -13.85 -13.90
CA ARG A 354 0.25 -14.23 -15.19
C ARG A 354 1.77 -14.11 -15.20
N TRP A 355 2.44 -14.34 -14.07
CA TRP A 355 3.90 -14.39 -13.98
C TRP A 355 4.49 -15.79 -14.17
N VAL A 356 3.67 -16.78 -14.55
CA VAL A 356 4.08 -18.14 -14.89
C VAL A 356 3.41 -18.59 -16.18
N GLN A 357 4.18 -19.19 -17.10
CA GLN A 357 3.74 -19.54 -18.46
C GLN A 357 4.40 -20.85 -18.96
N PRO A 358 3.76 -21.61 -19.87
CA PRO A 358 4.36 -22.79 -20.48
C PRO A 358 5.22 -22.42 -21.70
N LEU A 359 6.47 -22.89 -21.70
CA LEU A 359 7.41 -22.77 -22.82
C LEU A 359 6.97 -23.59 -24.07
N PRO A 360 7.64 -23.45 -25.23
CA PRO A 360 7.36 -24.28 -26.41
C PRO A 360 7.49 -25.79 -26.12
N ASP A 361 8.46 -26.16 -25.28
CA ASP A 361 8.75 -27.55 -24.86
C ASP A 361 7.82 -28.08 -23.74
N LYS A 362 6.74 -27.35 -23.43
CA LYS A 362 5.74 -27.64 -22.39
C LYS A 362 6.25 -27.60 -20.93
N ARG A 363 7.51 -27.23 -20.68
CA ARG A 363 7.98 -26.94 -19.30
C ARG A 363 7.44 -25.59 -18.84
N LEU A 364 7.12 -25.46 -17.56
CA LEU A 364 6.73 -24.16 -17.00
C LEU A 364 7.95 -23.26 -16.77
N ALA A 365 7.78 -21.96 -17.01
CA ALA A 365 8.72 -20.90 -16.62
C ALA A 365 7.98 -19.86 -15.76
N ALA A 366 8.56 -19.50 -14.62
CA ALA A 366 8.01 -18.53 -13.66
C ALA A 366 8.97 -17.36 -13.49
N PHE A 367 8.43 -16.14 -13.36
CA PHE A 367 9.18 -14.88 -13.36
C PHE A 367 8.85 -14.02 -12.14
N ALA A 368 9.86 -13.44 -11.52
CA ALA A 368 9.65 -12.48 -10.43
C ALA A 368 10.77 -11.44 -10.37
N LEU A 369 10.52 -10.37 -9.61
CA LEU A 369 11.52 -9.34 -9.36
C LEU A 369 12.34 -9.65 -8.09
N LEU A 370 13.66 -9.53 -8.24
CA LEU A 370 14.69 -9.57 -7.21
C LEU A 370 15.76 -8.55 -7.59
N ASP A 371 16.27 -7.79 -6.64
CA ASP A 371 17.31 -6.77 -6.84
C ASP A 371 16.98 -5.74 -7.93
N GLY A 372 15.70 -5.38 -8.03
CA GLY A 372 15.17 -4.48 -9.06
C GLY A 372 15.22 -5.06 -10.47
N ALA A 373 15.39 -6.38 -10.63
CA ALA A 373 15.57 -7.07 -11.90
C ALA A 373 14.74 -8.34 -12.02
N ALA A 374 14.48 -8.78 -13.25
CA ALA A 374 13.72 -10.00 -13.50
C ALA A 374 14.59 -11.25 -13.31
N HIS A 375 14.03 -12.27 -12.65
CA HIS A 375 14.60 -13.60 -12.49
C HIS A 375 13.62 -14.66 -12.97
N CYS A 376 14.12 -15.73 -13.58
CA CYS A 376 13.36 -16.87 -14.08
C CYS A 376 13.69 -18.15 -13.29
N TRP A 377 12.66 -18.94 -13.00
CA TRP A 377 12.76 -20.34 -12.61
C TRP A 377 12.12 -21.18 -13.71
N THR A 378 12.75 -22.29 -14.10
CA THR A 378 12.23 -23.19 -15.14
C THR A 378 12.04 -24.59 -14.59
N GLU A 379 10.91 -25.21 -14.92
CA GLU A 379 10.65 -26.63 -14.63
C GLU A 379 11.69 -27.51 -15.35
N THR A 380 12.16 -28.57 -14.69
CA THR A 380 13.25 -29.42 -15.19
C THR A 380 12.82 -30.39 -16.29
N LYS A 381 11.57 -30.88 -16.23
CA LYS A 381 10.88 -31.67 -17.26
C LYS A 381 9.38 -31.35 -17.25
N PRO A 382 8.65 -31.42 -18.38
CA PRO A 382 7.22 -31.07 -18.41
C PRO A 382 6.42 -31.85 -17.37
N GLY A 383 5.63 -31.14 -16.55
CA GLY A 383 4.77 -31.77 -15.53
C GLY A 383 5.48 -32.31 -14.28
N SER A 384 6.82 -32.27 -14.22
CA SER A 384 7.61 -32.94 -13.18
C SER A 384 7.48 -32.39 -11.76
N GLY A 385 7.05 -31.13 -11.59
CA GLY A 385 6.99 -30.50 -10.26
C GLY A 385 8.32 -29.99 -9.70
N VAL A 386 9.45 -30.26 -10.36
CA VAL A 386 10.80 -29.87 -9.91
C VAL A 386 11.35 -28.75 -10.77
N TRP A 387 11.79 -27.66 -10.15
CA TRP A 387 12.26 -26.44 -10.83
C TRP A 387 13.76 -26.18 -10.61
N SER A 388 14.34 -25.36 -11.48
CA SER A 388 15.70 -24.81 -11.35
C SER A 388 15.83 -23.87 -10.15
N SER A 389 17.06 -23.43 -9.87
CA SER A 389 17.29 -22.19 -9.12
C SER A 389 16.84 -20.97 -9.93
N ALA A 390 16.80 -19.81 -9.29
CA ALA A 390 16.63 -18.54 -9.99
C ALA A 390 17.79 -18.29 -10.97
N ALA A 391 17.48 -17.88 -12.19
CA ALA A 391 18.42 -17.43 -13.21
C ALA A 391 18.10 -15.98 -13.62
N PRO A 392 19.10 -15.10 -13.82
CA PRO A 392 18.84 -13.70 -14.14
C PRO A 392 18.30 -13.52 -15.56
N VAL A 393 17.24 -12.71 -15.67
CA VAL A 393 16.71 -12.12 -16.92
C VAL A 393 17.08 -10.62 -17.02
N ALA A 394 17.65 -10.05 -15.96
CA ALA A 394 18.12 -8.67 -15.86
C ALA A 394 17.01 -7.62 -16.10
N GLY A 395 17.40 -6.43 -16.57
CA GLY A 395 16.57 -5.22 -16.59
C GLY A 395 16.62 -4.51 -15.24
N PRO A 396 17.25 -3.31 -15.12
CA PRO A 396 17.37 -2.62 -13.84
C PRO A 396 16.14 -1.77 -13.51
N MET A 397 15.98 -1.46 -12.21
CA MET A 397 14.95 -0.59 -11.63
C MET A 397 13.49 -0.98 -11.97
N LEU A 398 13.25 -2.28 -12.13
CA LEU A 398 11.92 -2.85 -12.29
C LEU A 398 11.19 -2.90 -10.94
N GLU A 399 9.88 -2.69 -10.96
CA GLU A 399 9.03 -2.72 -9.75
C GLU A 399 7.71 -3.49 -9.95
N GLY A 400 7.14 -3.96 -8.84
CA GLY A 400 5.89 -4.73 -8.80
C GLY A 400 6.08 -6.23 -9.11
N GLN A 401 5.34 -6.74 -10.10
CA GLN A 401 5.46 -8.12 -10.60
C GLN A 401 5.56 -8.12 -12.13
N VAL A 402 6.23 -9.14 -12.67
CA VAL A 402 6.39 -9.32 -14.12
C VAL A 402 5.11 -9.91 -14.72
N GLN A 403 4.47 -9.20 -15.64
CA GLN A 403 3.44 -9.77 -16.51
C GLN A 403 4.13 -10.56 -17.63
N ALA A 404 3.92 -11.88 -17.68
CA ALA A 404 4.42 -12.73 -18.75
C ALA A 404 3.28 -13.14 -19.68
N VAL A 405 3.46 -12.94 -20.99
CA VAL A 405 2.55 -13.45 -22.03
C VAL A 405 3.25 -14.51 -22.87
N ARG A 406 2.45 -15.34 -23.54
CA ARG A 406 2.89 -16.39 -24.45
C ARG A 406 2.36 -16.11 -25.85
N HIS A 407 3.24 -16.05 -26.84
CA HIS A 407 2.88 -15.88 -28.24
C HIS A 407 2.29 -17.16 -28.85
N THR A 408 1.77 -17.04 -30.07
CA THR A 408 1.30 -18.18 -30.90
C THR A 408 2.43 -19.18 -31.21
N ASP A 409 3.65 -18.70 -31.48
CA ASP A 409 4.87 -19.52 -31.62
C ASP A 409 5.31 -20.20 -30.30
N GLY A 410 4.70 -19.83 -29.17
CA GLY A 410 4.96 -20.35 -27.84
C GLY A 410 6.14 -19.72 -27.11
N THR A 411 6.87 -18.79 -27.71
CA THR A 411 7.85 -17.95 -27.02
C THR A 411 7.17 -17.01 -26.03
N LEU A 412 7.93 -16.52 -25.07
CA LEU A 412 7.43 -15.61 -24.03
C LEU A 412 7.85 -14.16 -24.27
N GLN A 413 7.01 -13.22 -23.84
CA GLN A 413 7.35 -11.80 -23.71
C GLN A 413 6.96 -11.31 -22.32
N LEU A 414 7.83 -10.51 -21.73
CA LEU A 414 7.69 -9.99 -20.37
C LEU A 414 7.38 -8.50 -20.42
N PHE A 415 6.60 -8.03 -19.45
CA PHE A 415 6.28 -6.62 -19.23
C PHE A 415 6.42 -6.28 -17.75
N SER A 416 6.89 -5.06 -17.46
CA SER A 416 7.05 -4.51 -16.12
C SER A 416 7.01 -2.97 -16.20
N VAL A 417 6.95 -2.30 -15.05
CA VAL A 417 7.30 -0.87 -14.95
C VAL A 417 8.76 -0.73 -14.53
N ARG A 418 9.46 0.24 -15.10
CA ARG A 418 10.75 0.76 -14.62
C ARG A 418 10.56 2.15 -14.02
N THR A 419 11.15 2.40 -12.86
CA THR A 419 11.25 3.76 -12.28
C THR A 419 12.60 4.38 -12.63
N VAL A 420 12.57 5.52 -13.31
CA VAL A 420 13.76 6.33 -13.64
C VAL A 420 13.95 7.37 -12.54
N LEU A 421 14.99 7.19 -11.72
CA LEU A 421 15.33 8.11 -10.63
C LEU A 421 16.14 9.32 -11.12
N PRO A 422 16.03 10.50 -10.48
CA PRO A 422 16.90 11.63 -10.76
C PRO A 422 18.36 11.29 -10.47
N GLY A 423 19.22 11.48 -11.45
CA GLY A 423 20.63 11.15 -11.41
C GLY A 423 21.45 11.96 -10.39
N LYS A 424 22.78 11.87 -10.56
CA LYS A 424 23.75 12.56 -9.70
C LYS A 424 24.26 13.87 -10.30
N GLU A 425 23.95 14.17 -11.56
CA GLU A 425 24.36 15.40 -12.22
C GLU A 425 23.48 16.60 -11.82
N LYS A 426 24.11 17.78 -11.66
CA LYS A 426 23.44 18.97 -11.17
C LYS A 426 22.53 19.59 -12.24
N GLY A 427 21.25 19.22 -12.19
CA GLY A 427 20.23 19.72 -13.10
C GLY A 427 19.33 18.61 -13.62
N ASP A 428 19.78 17.36 -13.57
CA ASP A 428 18.89 16.22 -13.76
C ASP A 428 17.86 16.17 -12.62
N ARG A 429 16.59 16.22 -13.02
CA ARG A 429 15.42 16.13 -12.14
C ARG A 429 14.38 15.15 -12.71
N THR A 430 14.73 14.36 -13.72
CA THR A 430 13.82 13.40 -14.33
C THR A 430 13.45 12.35 -13.30
N HIS A 431 12.16 12.29 -12.97
CA HIS A 431 11.60 11.28 -12.12
C HIS A 431 10.30 10.81 -12.77
N ARG A 432 10.37 9.65 -13.42
CA ARG A 432 9.27 9.11 -14.22
C ARG A 432 9.16 7.61 -14.10
N ARG A 433 8.03 7.08 -14.57
CA ARG A 433 7.79 5.65 -14.73
C ARG A 433 7.52 5.33 -16.20
N GLU A 434 8.08 4.23 -16.66
CA GLU A 434 7.94 3.76 -18.05
C GLU A 434 7.60 2.27 -18.05
N VAL A 435 6.63 1.88 -18.88
CA VAL A 435 6.40 0.48 -19.23
C VAL A 435 7.62 0.00 -20.02
N VAL A 436 8.09 -1.20 -19.71
CA VAL A 436 9.24 -1.83 -20.39
C VAL A 436 8.90 -3.26 -20.76
N THR A 437 9.49 -3.76 -21.84
CA THR A 437 9.30 -5.14 -22.33
C THR A 437 10.61 -5.82 -22.70
N THR A 438 10.62 -7.15 -22.65
CA THR A 438 11.65 -7.95 -23.33
C THR A 438 11.04 -9.24 -23.87
N ARG A 439 11.48 -9.67 -25.06
CA ARG A 439 11.03 -10.90 -25.73
C ARG A 439 12.06 -12.01 -25.58
N GLN A 440 11.60 -13.25 -25.46
CA GLN A 440 12.45 -14.43 -25.46
C GLN A 440 13.19 -14.55 -26.80
N THR A 441 14.52 -14.69 -26.73
CA THR A 441 15.43 -14.82 -27.87
C THR A 441 15.87 -16.26 -28.12
N GLY A 442 15.72 -17.15 -27.14
CA GLY A 442 16.13 -18.53 -27.25
C GLY A 442 16.10 -19.28 -25.91
N MET A 443 17.03 -20.23 -25.77
CA MET A 443 17.22 -21.07 -24.59
C MET A 443 18.73 -21.24 -24.34
N SER A 444 19.16 -21.22 -23.07
CA SER A 444 20.51 -21.56 -22.63
C SER A 444 20.45 -22.52 -21.45
N SER A 445 21.13 -23.67 -21.54
CA SER A 445 21.17 -24.70 -20.49
C SER A 445 19.80 -25.15 -19.94
N GLY A 446 18.74 -25.02 -20.74
CA GLY A 446 17.36 -25.35 -20.35
C GLY A 446 16.54 -24.19 -19.76
N THR A 447 17.12 -23.00 -19.59
CA THR A 447 16.43 -21.76 -19.16
C THR A 447 16.17 -20.85 -20.37
N PRO A 448 15.02 -20.15 -20.47
CA PRO A 448 14.76 -19.19 -21.54
C PRO A 448 15.68 -17.97 -21.46
N THR A 449 16.23 -17.54 -22.60
CA THR A 449 17.01 -16.30 -22.73
C THR A 449 16.15 -15.20 -23.33
N PHE A 450 16.42 -13.95 -22.95
CA PHE A 450 15.66 -12.77 -23.37
C PHE A 450 16.57 -11.73 -24.05
N GLY A 451 15.96 -10.76 -24.72
CA GLY A 451 16.66 -9.61 -25.31
C GLY A 451 16.99 -8.53 -24.28
N ALA A 452 17.35 -7.34 -24.78
CA ALA A 452 17.39 -6.15 -23.95
C ALA A 452 15.99 -5.78 -23.42
N TRP A 453 15.92 -4.93 -22.39
CA TRP A 453 14.66 -4.39 -21.87
C TRP A 453 14.34 -3.04 -22.51
N GLU A 454 13.51 -3.09 -23.54
CA GLU A 454 13.10 -1.98 -24.39
C GLU A 454 11.99 -1.14 -23.72
N PRO A 455 12.06 0.21 -23.76
CA PRO A 455 11.03 1.07 -23.21
C PRO A 455 9.83 1.19 -24.16
N LEU A 456 8.62 1.02 -23.61
CA LEU A 456 7.34 1.36 -24.22
C LEU A 456 6.81 2.72 -23.73
N GLY A 457 7.60 3.46 -22.95
CA GLY A 457 7.24 4.79 -22.44
C GLY A 457 6.06 4.76 -21.49
N SER A 458 5.26 5.83 -21.50
CA SER A 458 4.09 6.04 -20.66
C SER A 458 3.01 6.75 -21.49
N PRO A 459 1.69 6.55 -21.22
CA PRO A 459 0.64 7.34 -21.84
C PRO A 459 0.67 8.80 -21.38
N GLU A 460 1.23 9.06 -20.21
CA GLU A 460 1.51 10.40 -19.69
C GLU A 460 2.82 10.94 -20.27
N THR A 461 2.78 12.12 -20.89
CA THR A 461 3.95 12.81 -21.46
C THR A 461 4.72 13.66 -20.45
N GLU A 462 4.13 13.99 -19.30
CA GLU A 462 4.82 14.66 -18.19
C GLU A 462 5.40 13.62 -17.22
N ASP A 463 6.71 13.67 -16.98
CA ASP A 463 7.44 12.86 -15.98
C ASP A 463 6.63 12.69 -14.67
N ARG A 464 6.12 13.81 -14.12
CA ARG A 464 5.37 13.87 -12.86
C ARG A 464 4.01 13.16 -12.90
N ARG A 465 3.32 13.16 -14.05
CA ARG A 465 2.05 12.43 -14.23
C ARG A 465 2.29 10.94 -14.43
N SER A 466 3.36 10.56 -15.15
CA SER A 466 3.73 9.15 -15.36
C SER A 466 3.90 8.36 -14.05
N MET A 467 4.27 9.04 -12.95
CA MET A 467 4.38 8.42 -11.63
C MET A 467 3.09 7.72 -11.18
N GLU A 468 1.91 8.19 -11.59
CA GLU A 468 0.60 7.60 -11.23
C GLU A 468 0.06 6.58 -12.26
N MET A 469 0.84 6.24 -13.31
CA MET A 469 0.51 5.19 -14.27
C MET A 469 0.33 3.83 -13.58
N GLY A 470 -0.67 3.04 -13.99
CA GLY A 470 -0.88 1.69 -13.46
C GLY A 470 0.18 0.67 -13.91
N TYR A 471 0.15 -0.52 -13.32
CA TYR A 471 1.02 -1.62 -13.76
C TYR A 471 0.49 -2.26 -15.05
N PRO A 472 1.38 -2.65 -15.99
CA PRO A 472 0.97 -3.18 -17.29
C PRO A 472 0.39 -4.58 -17.18
N VAL A 473 -0.83 -4.76 -17.67
CA VAL A 473 -1.36 -6.08 -18.02
C VAL A 473 -1.40 -6.23 -19.53
N ALA A 474 -1.20 -7.45 -20.01
CA ALA A 474 -1.09 -7.72 -21.43
C ALA A 474 -1.82 -9.01 -21.82
N ALA A 475 -2.51 -8.95 -22.97
CA ALA A 475 -3.24 -10.05 -23.58
C ALA A 475 -2.76 -10.25 -25.03
N VAL A 476 -2.93 -11.47 -25.57
CA VAL A 476 -2.52 -11.80 -26.94
C VAL A 476 -3.74 -12.28 -27.72
N GLY A 477 -3.99 -11.65 -28.87
CA GLY A 477 -5.05 -12.05 -29.79
C GLY A 477 -4.68 -13.32 -30.57
N LYS A 478 -5.68 -13.97 -31.18
CA LYS A 478 -5.48 -15.17 -32.02
C LYS A 478 -4.66 -14.90 -33.29
N ASP A 479 -4.68 -13.65 -33.74
CA ASP A 479 -3.84 -13.08 -34.80
C ASP A 479 -2.37 -12.92 -34.41
N GLY A 480 -2.05 -13.02 -33.11
CA GLY A 480 -0.72 -12.80 -32.56
C GLY A 480 -0.45 -11.35 -32.15
N THR A 481 -1.41 -10.43 -32.24
CA THR A 481 -1.26 -9.06 -31.74
C THR A 481 -1.23 -9.06 -30.23
N VAL A 482 -0.21 -8.43 -29.64
CA VAL A 482 -0.10 -8.22 -28.20
C VAL A 482 -0.71 -6.86 -27.87
N HIS A 483 -1.69 -6.85 -26.98
CA HIS A 483 -2.30 -5.64 -26.44
C HIS A 483 -1.80 -5.42 -25.01
N VAL A 484 -1.26 -4.24 -24.71
CA VAL A 484 -0.79 -3.85 -23.37
C VAL A 484 -1.70 -2.73 -22.84
N PHE A 485 -2.15 -2.85 -21.59
CA PHE A 485 -3.08 -1.93 -20.93
C PHE A 485 -2.50 -1.42 -19.61
N VAL A 486 -2.70 -0.13 -19.32
CA VAL A 486 -2.35 0.53 -18.04
C VAL A 486 -3.45 1.50 -17.61
N ARG A 487 -3.60 1.71 -16.29
CA ARG A 487 -4.37 2.85 -15.76
C ARG A 487 -3.65 4.16 -16.07
N THR A 488 -4.37 5.21 -16.51
CA THR A 488 -3.83 6.56 -16.73
C THR A 488 -3.79 7.38 -15.43
N PHE A 489 -3.14 8.55 -15.46
CA PHE A 489 -3.16 9.49 -14.34
C PHE A 489 -4.60 9.88 -13.96
N ASP A 490 -5.41 10.31 -14.93
CA ASP A 490 -6.77 10.84 -14.70
C ASP A 490 -7.79 9.76 -14.25
N GLY A 491 -7.47 8.48 -14.48
CA GLY A 491 -8.24 7.32 -13.99
C GLY A 491 -8.82 6.41 -15.08
N GLY A 492 -8.78 6.82 -16.34
CA GLY A 492 -9.06 5.94 -17.49
C GLY A 492 -8.06 4.78 -17.64
N VAL A 493 -8.21 4.05 -18.76
CA VAL A 493 -7.29 2.98 -19.17
C VAL A 493 -6.72 3.33 -20.54
N ALA A 494 -5.39 3.37 -20.65
CA ALA A 494 -4.70 3.47 -21.93
C ALA A 494 -4.26 2.10 -22.41
N PHE A 495 -4.16 1.94 -23.73
CA PHE A 495 -3.67 0.74 -24.38
C PHE A 495 -2.66 1.08 -25.49
N ARG A 496 -1.85 0.10 -25.88
CA ARG A 496 -1.19 0.08 -27.19
C ARG A 496 -1.10 -1.35 -27.71
N GLY A 497 -1.20 -1.50 -29.03
CA GLY A 497 -1.10 -2.78 -29.74
C GLY A 497 0.29 -2.98 -30.37
N GLY A 498 0.74 -4.22 -30.48
CA GLY A 498 1.97 -4.58 -31.17
C GLY A 498 1.84 -5.90 -31.93
N ALA A 499 1.99 -5.87 -33.25
CA ALA A 499 1.89 -7.04 -34.11
C ALA A 499 3.01 -8.05 -33.76
N GLY A 500 2.64 -9.24 -33.31
CA GLY A 500 3.62 -10.22 -32.81
C GLY A 500 4.42 -9.77 -31.58
N GLY A 501 3.99 -8.71 -30.88
CA GLY A 501 4.73 -8.08 -29.78
C GLY A 501 5.82 -7.09 -30.22
N LYS A 502 5.75 -6.61 -31.47
CA LYS A 502 6.63 -5.63 -32.10
C LYS A 502 5.83 -4.47 -32.69
N ASP A 503 6.52 -3.52 -33.31
CA ASP A 503 5.94 -2.51 -34.23
C ASP A 503 4.75 -1.79 -33.59
N TRP A 504 4.99 -1.32 -32.36
CA TRP A 504 3.97 -0.87 -31.42
C TRP A 504 3.28 0.43 -31.86
N THR A 505 1.94 0.45 -31.84
CA THR A 505 1.13 1.68 -31.98
C THR A 505 1.49 2.69 -30.90
N GLU A 506 1.14 3.97 -31.07
CA GLU A 506 1.17 4.92 -29.95
C GLU A 506 0.24 4.51 -28.80
N TRP A 507 0.38 5.18 -27.65
CA TRP A 507 -0.56 5.04 -26.54
C TRP A 507 -1.88 5.75 -26.86
N GLU A 508 -2.98 5.02 -26.77
CA GLU A 508 -4.34 5.52 -26.97
C GLU A 508 -5.19 5.25 -25.72
N THR A 509 -6.07 6.19 -25.36
CA THR A 509 -7.02 6.00 -24.24
C THR A 509 -8.24 5.22 -24.71
N LEU A 510 -8.59 4.12 -24.03
CA LEU A 510 -9.84 3.40 -24.28
C LEU A 510 -11.04 4.33 -24.00
N PRO A 511 -12.05 4.42 -24.88
CA PRO A 511 -13.23 5.24 -24.64
C PRO A 511 -13.90 4.90 -23.30
N SER A 512 -14.40 5.90 -22.58
CA SER A 512 -15.16 5.69 -21.35
C SER A 512 -16.67 5.62 -21.65
N PRO A 513 -17.45 4.71 -21.03
CA PRO A 513 -18.91 4.70 -21.15
C PRO A 513 -19.63 5.86 -20.41
N GLY A 514 -18.88 6.80 -19.83
CA GLY A 514 -19.41 7.95 -19.10
C GLY A 514 -18.28 8.86 -18.58
N PRO A 515 -18.54 9.67 -17.53
CA PRO A 515 -17.48 10.40 -16.83
C PRO A 515 -16.34 9.47 -16.41
N GLU A 516 -15.09 9.94 -16.45
CA GLU A 516 -13.94 9.05 -16.24
C GLU A 516 -14.01 8.29 -14.91
N PRO A 517 -13.78 6.97 -14.93
CA PRO A 517 -13.89 6.14 -13.75
C PRO A 517 -12.74 6.46 -12.79
N ARG A 518 -13.04 6.66 -11.50
CA ARG A 518 -12.01 6.75 -10.45
C ARG A 518 -11.47 5.37 -10.12
N THR A 519 -10.70 4.82 -11.05
CA THR A 519 -10.24 3.44 -11.00
C THR A 519 -9.20 3.21 -9.92
N ILE A 520 -9.28 2.02 -9.34
CA ILE A 520 -8.30 1.45 -8.43
C ILE A 520 -7.38 0.56 -9.27
N ASP A 521 -6.07 0.66 -9.06
CA ASP A 521 -5.12 -0.20 -9.77
C ASP A 521 -5.32 -1.70 -9.43
N GLY A 522 -4.85 -2.57 -10.31
CA GLY A 522 -5.08 -4.02 -10.26
C GLY A 522 -6.07 -4.54 -11.31
N LEU A 523 -6.11 -3.92 -12.49
CA LEU A 523 -6.81 -4.48 -13.66
C LEU A 523 -6.28 -5.87 -14.06
N ASP A 524 -7.02 -6.54 -14.94
CA ASP A 524 -6.56 -7.73 -15.67
C ASP A 524 -7.17 -7.76 -17.07
N ALA A 525 -6.48 -8.42 -18.00
CA ALA A 525 -6.87 -8.53 -19.41
C ALA A 525 -6.62 -9.95 -19.93
N ALA A 526 -7.54 -10.45 -20.77
CA ALA A 526 -7.48 -11.79 -21.33
C ALA A 526 -8.27 -11.90 -22.65
N ALA A 527 -7.92 -12.87 -23.48
CA ALA A 527 -8.78 -13.30 -24.59
C ALA A 527 -9.81 -14.34 -24.09
N ASP A 528 -11.01 -14.35 -24.66
CA ASP A 528 -11.95 -15.47 -24.55
C ASP A 528 -11.68 -16.58 -25.59
N GLU A 529 -12.42 -17.70 -25.52
CA GLU A 529 -12.28 -18.81 -26.48
C GLU A 529 -12.66 -18.41 -27.92
N GLN A 530 -13.41 -17.33 -28.12
CA GLN A 530 -13.71 -16.75 -29.42
C GLN A 530 -12.49 -15.96 -29.95
N GLY A 531 -11.70 -15.36 -29.05
CA GLY A 531 -10.49 -14.59 -29.31
C GLY A 531 -10.69 -13.08 -29.10
N ARG A 532 -11.82 -12.66 -28.53
CA ARG A 532 -12.11 -11.27 -28.18
C ARG A 532 -11.33 -10.87 -26.94
N ILE A 533 -10.79 -9.66 -26.92
CA ILE A 533 -10.01 -9.14 -25.79
C ILE A 533 -10.96 -8.51 -24.76
N HIS A 534 -10.94 -9.04 -23.54
CA HIS A 534 -11.64 -8.52 -22.38
C HIS A 534 -10.67 -7.79 -21.45
N VAL A 535 -11.08 -6.63 -20.93
CA VAL A 535 -10.36 -5.86 -19.89
C VAL A 535 -11.31 -5.53 -18.75
N LEU A 536 -10.92 -5.81 -17.51
CA LEU A 536 -11.66 -5.41 -16.30
C LEU A 536 -10.80 -4.56 -15.37
N ILE A 537 -11.36 -3.49 -14.81
CA ILE A 537 -10.78 -2.68 -13.73
C ILE A 537 -11.89 -2.24 -12.76
N ALA A 538 -11.59 -2.14 -11.48
CA ALA A 538 -12.54 -1.65 -10.49
C ALA A 538 -12.48 -0.12 -10.34
N ASP A 539 -13.61 0.50 -9.99
CA ASP A 539 -13.63 1.81 -9.32
C ASP A 539 -14.10 1.64 -7.86
N THR A 540 -14.33 2.76 -7.16
CA THR A 540 -14.79 2.73 -5.76
C THR A 540 -16.25 2.25 -5.57
N ARG A 541 -16.95 1.81 -6.61
CA ARG A 541 -18.39 1.45 -6.61
C ARG A 541 -18.74 0.20 -7.43
N THR A 542 -18.00 -0.14 -8.48
CA THR A 542 -18.28 -1.29 -9.36
C THR A 542 -17.04 -1.73 -10.14
N VAL A 543 -17.20 -2.67 -11.07
CA VAL A 543 -16.16 -3.12 -12.01
C VAL A 543 -16.56 -2.68 -13.43
N HIS A 544 -15.67 -1.96 -14.11
CA HIS A 544 -15.82 -1.53 -15.49
C HIS A 544 -15.29 -2.59 -16.45
N HIS A 545 -15.88 -2.69 -17.65
CA HIS A 545 -15.58 -3.75 -18.62
C HIS A 545 -15.47 -3.20 -20.04
N TRP A 546 -14.38 -3.52 -20.72
CA TRP A 546 -14.21 -3.35 -22.16
C TRP A 546 -14.08 -4.72 -22.84
N MET A 547 -14.63 -4.84 -24.03
CA MET A 547 -14.61 -6.06 -24.84
C MET A 547 -14.39 -5.69 -26.31
N SER A 548 -13.51 -6.38 -27.02
CA SER A 548 -13.46 -6.24 -28.48
C SER A 548 -14.68 -6.91 -29.11
N GLN A 549 -15.23 -6.32 -30.17
CA GLN A 549 -16.38 -6.93 -30.87
C GLN A 549 -15.91 -8.15 -31.68
N GLU A 550 -14.87 -7.94 -32.49
CA GLU A 550 -14.18 -8.97 -33.26
C GLU A 550 -12.97 -9.56 -32.50
N PRO A 551 -12.52 -10.79 -32.83
CA PRO A 551 -11.29 -11.36 -32.29
C PRO A 551 -10.06 -10.47 -32.54
N GLY A 552 -9.21 -10.30 -31.53
CA GLY A 552 -7.98 -9.49 -31.62
C GLY A 552 -8.14 -7.97 -31.77
N GLY A 553 -9.36 -7.46 -32.03
CA GLY A 553 -9.62 -6.03 -32.21
C GLY A 553 -9.48 -5.19 -30.93
N THR A 554 -9.48 -3.86 -31.07
CA THR A 554 -9.43 -2.92 -29.94
C THR A 554 -10.66 -3.08 -29.03
N PRO A 555 -10.50 -3.22 -27.70
CA PRO A 555 -11.62 -3.26 -26.76
C PRO A 555 -12.46 -1.98 -26.79
N GLN A 556 -13.78 -2.13 -26.76
CA GLN A 556 -14.75 -1.04 -26.64
C GLN A 556 -15.55 -1.19 -25.34
N PRO A 557 -16.15 -0.13 -24.78
CA PRO A 557 -17.00 -0.24 -23.60
C PRO A 557 -18.09 -1.29 -23.77
N ALA A 558 -18.17 -2.21 -22.81
CA ALA A 558 -19.21 -3.23 -22.77
C ALA A 558 -20.40 -2.77 -21.91
N GLU A 559 -21.50 -3.51 -21.99
CA GLU A 559 -22.68 -3.32 -21.15
C GLU A 559 -22.31 -3.25 -19.64
N PRO A 560 -22.90 -2.32 -18.86
CA PRO A 560 -22.58 -2.16 -17.45
C PRO A 560 -22.65 -3.48 -16.68
N THR A 561 -21.56 -3.85 -16.01
CA THR A 561 -21.38 -5.19 -15.43
C THR A 561 -22.40 -5.52 -14.34
N ARG A 562 -22.90 -4.48 -13.64
CA ARG A 562 -23.73 -4.59 -12.42
C ARG A 562 -23.08 -5.43 -11.31
N LEU A 563 -21.76 -5.62 -11.37
CA LEU A 563 -21.00 -6.28 -10.32
C LEU A 563 -20.91 -5.38 -9.08
N PRO A 564 -20.94 -5.96 -7.87
CA PRO A 564 -20.84 -5.19 -6.62
C PRO A 564 -19.49 -4.47 -6.50
N THR A 565 -19.42 -3.46 -5.63
CA THR A 565 -18.15 -2.88 -5.19
C THR A 565 -17.21 -3.98 -4.73
N CYS A 566 -15.95 -3.94 -5.19
CA CYS A 566 -14.91 -4.85 -4.74
C CYS A 566 -13.72 -4.07 -4.12
N THR A 567 -12.71 -4.77 -3.61
CA THR A 567 -11.53 -4.13 -3.00
C THR A 567 -10.52 -3.54 -4.00
N GLY A 568 -10.76 -3.65 -5.31
CA GLY A 568 -9.87 -3.12 -6.35
C GLY A 568 -9.41 -4.20 -7.32
N PRO A 569 -8.40 -5.02 -6.98
CA PRO A 569 -7.84 -5.98 -7.94
C PRO A 569 -8.81 -7.09 -8.35
N VAL A 570 -8.88 -7.36 -9.65
CA VAL A 570 -9.79 -8.33 -10.27
C VAL A 570 -9.03 -9.28 -11.20
N THR A 571 -9.29 -10.58 -11.15
CA THR A 571 -8.54 -11.59 -11.94
C THR A 571 -9.47 -12.34 -12.89
N LEU A 572 -9.11 -12.40 -14.17
CA LEU A 572 -9.88 -13.00 -15.27
C LEU A 572 -9.40 -14.41 -15.64
N ALA A 573 -10.35 -15.32 -15.86
CA ALA A 573 -10.11 -16.61 -16.51
C ALA A 573 -11.14 -16.83 -17.64
N ALA A 574 -10.70 -17.38 -18.78
CA ALA A 574 -11.61 -17.79 -19.84
C ALA A 574 -12.45 -19.01 -19.41
N LEU A 575 -13.67 -19.11 -19.93
CA LEU A 575 -14.55 -20.26 -19.75
C LEU A 575 -14.50 -21.16 -21.00
N PRO A 576 -14.29 -22.49 -20.87
CA PRO A 576 -14.30 -23.42 -22.02
C PRO A 576 -15.61 -23.46 -22.81
N SER A 577 -16.69 -22.90 -22.25
CA SER A 577 -18.00 -22.72 -22.90
C SER A 577 -18.13 -21.39 -23.67
N GLY A 578 -17.04 -20.65 -23.87
CA GLY A 578 -17.07 -19.27 -24.35
C GLY A 578 -17.39 -18.25 -23.25
N GLY A 579 -16.84 -17.05 -23.41
CA GLY A 579 -16.91 -15.97 -22.40
C GLY A 579 -15.92 -16.12 -21.25
N MET A 580 -16.19 -15.42 -20.15
CA MET A 580 -15.21 -15.11 -19.10
C MET A 580 -15.76 -15.30 -17.68
N ARG A 581 -14.84 -15.53 -16.74
CA ARG A 581 -15.07 -15.56 -15.29
C ARG A 581 -14.11 -14.60 -14.61
N VAL A 582 -14.57 -13.94 -13.55
CA VAL A 582 -13.78 -13.04 -12.71
C VAL A 582 -13.82 -13.46 -11.24
N ALA A 583 -12.68 -13.38 -10.56
CA ALA A 583 -12.60 -13.43 -9.10
C ALA A 583 -12.24 -12.04 -8.54
N MET A 584 -12.93 -11.65 -7.48
CA MET A 584 -12.79 -10.36 -6.80
C MET A 584 -13.17 -10.50 -5.32
N ARG A 585 -12.79 -9.54 -4.47
CA ARG A 585 -13.10 -9.58 -3.02
C ARG A 585 -14.15 -8.53 -2.65
N GLN A 586 -15.11 -8.93 -1.81
CA GLN A 586 -16.08 -8.03 -1.20
C GLN A 586 -15.42 -7.17 -0.09
N PRO A 587 -15.68 -5.86 -0.02
CA PRO A 587 -15.18 -5.00 1.06
C PRO A 587 -15.61 -5.46 2.46
N ASP A 588 -14.85 -5.04 3.48
CA ASP A 588 -15.14 -5.18 4.93
C ASP A 588 -15.35 -6.61 5.48
N THR A 589 -15.31 -7.64 4.61
CA THR A 589 -15.78 -9.01 4.90
C THR A 589 -14.82 -10.13 4.52
N SER A 590 -13.69 -9.80 3.86
CA SER A 590 -12.68 -10.69 3.24
C SER A 590 -13.21 -11.78 2.28
N ARG A 591 -14.52 -11.83 2.03
CA ARG A 591 -15.25 -12.81 1.21
C ARG A 591 -14.85 -12.71 -0.28
N VAL A 592 -14.55 -13.85 -0.90
CA VAL A 592 -14.30 -13.93 -2.34
C VAL A 592 -15.62 -14.10 -3.09
N ILE A 593 -15.86 -13.23 -4.07
CA ILE A 593 -16.96 -13.29 -5.02
C ILE A 593 -16.42 -13.75 -6.37
N VAL A 594 -17.05 -14.76 -6.97
CA VAL A 594 -16.80 -15.19 -8.34
C VAL A 594 -18.03 -14.88 -9.18
N ALA A 595 -17.80 -14.32 -10.37
CA ALA A 595 -18.85 -13.97 -11.31
C ALA A 595 -18.50 -14.41 -12.73
N ASP A 596 -19.52 -14.77 -13.50
CA ASP A 596 -19.41 -15.35 -14.83
C ASP A 596 -20.15 -14.47 -15.83
N ARG A 597 -19.57 -14.29 -17.02
CA ARG A 597 -20.21 -13.73 -18.20
C ARG A 597 -20.13 -14.78 -19.32
N PRO A 598 -21.21 -15.50 -19.64
CA PRO A 598 -21.24 -16.39 -20.80
C PRO A 598 -21.03 -15.58 -22.09
N GLU A 599 -20.56 -16.24 -23.15
CA GLU A 599 -20.13 -15.64 -24.42
C GLU A 599 -20.99 -14.44 -24.88
N ASN A 600 -22.32 -14.61 -24.90
CA ASN A 600 -23.29 -13.65 -25.40
C ASN A 600 -24.32 -13.24 -24.32
N GLY A 601 -23.84 -12.99 -23.08
CA GLY A 601 -24.68 -12.54 -21.97
C GLY A 601 -24.02 -11.50 -21.05
N SER A 602 -24.71 -11.18 -19.96
CA SER A 602 -24.23 -10.26 -18.91
C SER A 602 -23.53 -10.98 -17.76
N TRP A 603 -22.72 -10.24 -17.00
CA TRP A 603 -22.08 -10.72 -15.78
C TRP A 603 -23.11 -11.10 -14.70
N LYS A 604 -22.90 -12.23 -14.02
CA LYS A 604 -23.71 -12.72 -12.89
C LYS A 604 -22.81 -13.36 -11.83
N VAL A 605 -23.08 -13.09 -10.55
CA VAL A 605 -22.38 -13.79 -9.44
C VAL A 605 -22.72 -15.28 -9.49
N SER A 606 -21.70 -16.13 -9.59
CA SER A 606 -21.79 -17.58 -9.77
C SER A 606 -21.41 -18.35 -8.51
N ALA A 607 -20.55 -17.78 -7.66
CA ALA A 607 -20.23 -18.31 -6.35
C ALA A 607 -19.82 -17.21 -5.36
N GLN A 608 -20.00 -17.50 -4.07
CA GLN A 608 -19.37 -16.78 -2.97
C GLN A 608 -18.61 -17.82 -2.15
N CYS A 609 -17.33 -17.59 -1.87
CA CYS A 609 -16.50 -18.52 -1.10
C CYS A 609 -16.40 -18.05 0.35
N GLU A 610 -16.09 -18.96 1.28
CA GLU A 610 -15.98 -18.54 2.69
C GLU A 610 -14.77 -17.63 2.94
N PRO A 611 -14.87 -16.66 3.88
CA PRO A 611 -13.79 -15.71 4.15
C PRO A 611 -12.57 -16.37 4.78
N LEU A 612 -11.38 -15.83 4.50
CA LEU A 612 -10.10 -16.30 5.04
C LEU A 612 -9.34 -15.24 5.85
N GLY A 613 -9.80 -13.98 5.86
CA GLY A 613 -9.01 -12.83 6.31
C GLY A 613 -8.01 -12.31 5.28
N GLY A 614 -8.15 -12.73 4.02
CA GLY A 614 -7.38 -12.20 2.89
C GLY A 614 -7.81 -10.80 2.48
N TYR A 615 -6.86 -10.02 1.94
CA TYR A 615 -7.03 -8.61 1.59
C TYR A 615 -6.42 -8.22 0.23
N GLU A 616 -5.61 -9.09 -0.38
CA GLU A 616 -4.95 -8.90 -1.67
C GLU A 616 -5.84 -9.29 -2.88
N ARG A 617 -5.26 -9.25 -4.09
CA ARG A 617 -5.79 -9.88 -5.31
C ARG A 617 -5.99 -11.38 -5.10
N VAL A 618 -7.17 -11.89 -5.45
CA VAL A 618 -7.46 -13.34 -5.49
C VAL A 618 -6.99 -13.92 -6.81
N GLY A 619 -6.28 -15.05 -6.78
CA GLY A 619 -5.94 -15.82 -7.97
C GLY A 619 -7.08 -16.77 -8.37
N ILE A 620 -7.38 -16.86 -9.66
CA ILE A 620 -8.30 -17.86 -10.23
C ILE A 620 -7.72 -18.46 -11.51
N ALA A 621 -7.95 -19.76 -11.71
CA ALA A 621 -7.70 -20.47 -12.96
C ALA A 621 -8.82 -21.48 -13.25
N GLN A 622 -8.99 -21.82 -14.52
CA GLN A 622 -9.94 -22.80 -15.02
C GLN A 622 -9.18 -23.88 -15.82
N ALA A 623 -9.52 -25.15 -15.61
CA ALA A 623 -8.93 -26.30 -16.30
C ALA A 623 -10.00 -27.36 -16.58
N GLY A 624 -10.47 -27.40 -17.83
CA GLY A 624 -11.72 -28.08 -18.18
C GLY A 624 -12.87 -27.57 -17.30
N ASN A 625 -13.64 -28.46 -16.70
CA ASN A 625 -14.67 -28.07 -15.72
C ASN A 625 -14.12 -27.74 -14.32
N THR A 626 -12.81 -27.87 -14.04
CA THR A 626 -12.26 -27.57 -12.70
C THR A 626 -11.95 -26.08 -12.54
N THR A 627 -12.47 -25.48 -11.48
CA THR A 627 -12.17 -24.11 -11.05
C THR A 627 -11.24 -24.15 -9.84
N VAL A 628 -10.11 -23.44 -9.92
CA VAL A 628 -9.11 -23.35 -8.85
C VAL A 628 -8.97 -21.91 -8.38
N LEU A 629 -8.96 -21.71 -7.06
CA LEU A 629 -8.66 -20.42 -6.42
C LEU A 629 -7.35 -20.50 -5.62
N ALA A 630 -6.66 -19.37 -5.53
CA ALA A 630 -5.57 -19.12 -4.58
C ALA A 630 -5.79 -17.77 -3.87
N ASP A 631 -5.73 -17.75 -2.54
CA ASP A 631 -5.93 -16.53 -1.74
C ASP A 631 -5.05 -16.50 -0.48
N ARG A 632 -4.83 -15.32 0.11
CA ARG A 632 -4.16 -15.12 1.40
C ARG A 632 -5.13 -15.40 2.55
N ASP A 633 -4.65 -16.03 3.63
CA ASP A 633 -5.36 -16.00 4.93
C ASP A 633 -4.83 -14.94 5.89
N SER A 634 -5.56 -14.68 6.98
CA SER A 634 -5.19 -13.75 8.05
C SER A 634 -3.80 -13.98 8.67
N LYS A 635 -3.17 -15.14 8.43
CA LYS A 635 -1.80 -15.48 8.88
C LYS A 635 -0.74 -15.26 7.78
N GLY A 636 -1.11 -14.68 6.64
CA GLY A 636 -0.21 -14.37 5.54
C GLY A 636 0.12 -15.56 4.63
N ARG A 637 -0.67 -16.65 4.71
CA ARG A 637 -0.39 -17.90 4.00
C ARG A 637 -1.27 -18.05 2.77
N VAL A 638 -0.72 -18.62 1.69
CA VAL A 638 -1.52 -19.00 0.51
C VAL A 638 -2.40 -20.20 0.84
N ARG A 639 -3.69 -20.09 0.54
CA ARG A 639 -4.73 -21.12 0.67
C ARG A 639 -5.26 -21.45 -0.71
N LEU A 640 -5.54 -22.73 -0.97
CA LEU A 640 -6.04 -23.20 -2.26
C LEU A 640 -7.42 -23.85 -2.13
N ALA A 641 -8.24 -23.72 -3.17
CA ALA A 641 -9.51 -24.42 -3.32
C ALA A 641 -9.66 -24.96 -4.75
N ALA A 642 -10.28 -26.13 -4.92
CA ALA A 642 -10.57 -26.73 -6.23
C ALA A 642 -11.97 -27.36 -6.23
N GLY A 643 -12.80 -27.03 -7.23
CA GLY A 643 -14.16 -27.55 -7.38
C GLY A 643 -14.59 -27.71 -8.85
N SER A 644 -15.67 -28.45 -9.06
CA SER A 644 -16.23 -28.73 -10.40
C SER A 644 -17.31 -27.70 -10.75
N GLY A 645 -17.17 -27.03 -11.90
CA GLY A 645 -18.00 -25.92 -12.38
C GLY A 645 -17.82 -24.60 -11.63
N ARG A 646 -17.61 -24.67 -10.31
CA ARG A 646 -17.45 -23.57 -9.35
C ARG A 646 -16.32 -23.89 -8.36
N PRO A 647 -15.78 -22.91 -7.61
CA PRO A 647 -14.81 -23.17 -6.54
C PRO A 647 -15.29 -24.20 -5.52
N GLY A 648 -14.35 -24.94 -4.94
CA GLY A 648 -14.58 -25.84 -3.82
C GLY A 648 -14.29 -25.18 -2.47
N SER A 649 -14.27 -25.97 -1.40
CA SER A 649 -13.80 -25.54 -0.08
C SER A 649 -12.30 -25.24 -0.06
N TRP A 650 -11.88 -24.29 0.76
CA TRP A 650 -10.47 -24.01 1.05
C TRP A 650 -9.83 -25.18 1.81
N GLN A 651 -8.59 -25.54 1.45
CA GLN A 651 -7.78 -26.51 2.20
C GLN A 651 -6.93 -25.81 3.26
N ASP A 652 -6.62 -26.48 4.38
CA ASP A 652 -5.93 -25.87 5.53
C ASP A 652 -4.41 -25.72 5.41
N GLN A 653 -3.81 -26.42 4.44
CA GLN A 653 -2.38 -26.35 4.17
C GLN A 653 -2.04 -25.11 3.35
N GLY A 654 -0.99 -24.40 3.78
CA GLY A 654 -0.58 -23.13 3.19
C GLY A 654 0.73 -22.64 3.79
N ILE A 655 1.51 -21.91 2.98
CA ILE A 655 2.83 -21.36 3.32
C ILE A 655 2.83 -19.83 3.25
N PRO A 656 3.66 -19.12 4.05
CA PRO A 656 3.86 -17.67 3.92
C PRO A 656 4.41 -17.30 2.53
N TYR A 657 3.96 -16.17 1.98
CA TYR A 657 4.37 -15.71 0.65
C TYR A 657 4.16 -14.20 0.44
N ARG A 658 4.74 -13.65 -0.64
CA ARG A 658 4.60 -12.25 -1.07
C ARG A 658 3.95 -12.08 -2.44
N GLY A 659 3.33 -10.92 -2.67
CA GLY A 659 2.66 -10.55 -3.92
C GLY A 659 1.46 -11.43 -4.27
N THR A 660 1.10 -11.52 -5.55
CA THR A 660 0.00 -12.39 -6.03
C THR A 660 0.51 -13.81 -6.37
N PRO A 661 -0.24 -14.90 -6.07
CA PRO A 661 0.08 -16.25 -6.55
C PRO A 661 0.01 -16.38 -8.08
N GLY A 662 1.03 -16.97 -8.70
CA GLY A 662 1.03 -17.28 -10.14
C GLY A 662 0.24 -18.56 -10.42
N MET A 663 -0.55 -18.60 -11.49
CA MET A 663 -1.43 -19.74 -11.78
C MET A 663 -1.48 -20.08 -13.28
N VAL A 664 -1.23 -21.34 -13.64
CA VAL A 664 -1.27 -21.83 -15.02
C VAL A 664 -1.54 -23.33 -15.10
N GLN A 665 -1.92 -23.86 -16.26
CA GLN A 665 -1.97 -25.31 -16.49
C GLN A 665 -0.58 -25.85 -16.87
N ASP A 666 -0.21 -27.04 -16.38
CA ASP A 666 1.00 -27.75 -16.82
C ASP A 666 0.75 -28.69 -18.02
N ALA A 667 1.81 -29.40 -18.44
CA ALA A 667 1.78 -30.34 -19.55
C ALA A 667 0.79 -31.53 -19.39
N GLU A 668 0.29 -31.77 -18.18
CA GLU A 668 -0.74 -32.78 -17.88
C GLU A 668 -2.14 -32.15 -17.74
N GLY A 669 -2.30 -30.86 -18.06
CA GLY A 669 -3.57 -30.12 -17.95
C GLY A 669 -3.97 -29.74 -16.52
N ARG A 670 -3.07 -29.94 -15.54
CA ARG A 670 -3.34 -29.68 -14.12
C ARG A 670 -3.03 -28.23 -13.78
N VAL A 671 -3.87 -27.57 -12.99
CA VAL A 671 -3.51 -26.24 -12.48
C VAL A 671 -2.33 -26.34 -11.51
N VAL A 672 -1.29 -25.56 -11.78
CA VAL A 672 -0.14 -25.34 -10.91
C VAL A 672 -0.25 -23.94 -10.33
N THR A 673 -0.22 -23.83 -9.00
CA THR A 673 -0.06 -22.55 -8.32
C THR A 673 1.39 -22.43 -7.87
N VAL A 674 2.01 -21.29 -8.19
CA VAL A 674 3.34 -20.89 -7.71
C VAL A 674 3.24 -19.66 -6.81
N VAL A 675 4.10 -19.58 -5.82
CA VAL A 675 4.27 -18.41 -4.94
C VAL A 675 5.75 -18.15 -4.71
N LEU A 676 6.06 -16.91 -4.32
CA LEU A 676 7.42 -16.50 -3.95
C LEU A 676 7.48 -16.34 -2.43
N GLY A 677 8.40 -17.05 -1.78
CA GLY A 677 8.61 -16.97 -0.34
C GLY A 677 9.23 -15.64 0.08
N MET A 678 9.14 -15.33 1.38
CA MET A 678 9.83 -14.16 1.95
C MET A 678 11.36 -14.33 1.93
N ASP A 679 11.85 -15.55 1.73
CA ASP A 679 13.26 -15.90 1.50
C ASP A 679 13.71 -15.77 0.02
N GLY A 680 12.81 -15.36 -0.87
CA GLY A 680 13.07 -15.23 -2.30
C GLY A 680 13.05 -16.53 -3.10
N LYS A 681 12.66 -17.68 -2.52
CA LYS A 681 12.55 -18.95 -3.26
C LYS A 681 11.16 -19.14 -3.87
N LEU A 682 11.13 -19.75 -5.07
CA LEU A 682 9.89 -20.23 -5.65
C LEU A 682 9.37 -21.43 -4.84
N SER A 683 8.06 -21.46 -4.58
CA SER A 683 7.35 -22.63 -4.08
C SER A 683 6.15 -22.94 -4.97
N SER A 684 5.76 -24.22 -5.09
CA SER A 684 4.65 -24.64 -5.93
C SER A 684 3.79 -25.75 -5.32
N ALA A 685 2.50 -25.74 -5.62
CA ALA A 685 1.58 -26.86 -5.42
C ALA A 685 0.81 -27.14 -6.73
N ARG A 686 0.41 -28.40 -6.95
CA ARG A 686 -0.28 -28.84 -8.18
C ARG A 686 -1.59 -29.51 -7.89
N GLN A 687 -2.59 -29.22 -8.72
CA GLN A 687 -3.88 -29.90 -8.72
C GLN A 687 -3.71 -31.41 -8.96
N ARG A 688 -4.48 -32.22 -8.23
CA ARG A 688 -4.63 -33.68 -8.37
C ARG A 688 -6.07 -34.13 -8.65
N GLY A 689 -7.04 -33.24 -8.42
CA GLY A 689 -8.47 -33.55 -8.52
C GLY A 689 -9.32 -32.33 -8.11
N ALA A 690 -10.38 -32.56 -7.34
CA ALA A 690 -11.24 -31.54 -6.73
C ALA A 690 -11.64 -31.93 -5.30
N GLY A 691 -12.00 -30.96 -4.45
CA GLY A 691 -12.37 -31.19 -3.04
C GLY A 691 -11.18 -31.34 -2.09
N ALA A 692 -11.34 -32.18 -1.05
CA ALA A 692 -10.30 -32.43 -0.05
C ALA A 692 -9.13 -33.25 -0.64
N GLY A 693 -7.89 -32.86 -0.36
CA GLY A 693 -6.70 -33.52 -0.94
C GLY A 693 -6.46 -33.23 -2.43
N ALA A 694 -7.20 -32.29 -3.02
CA ALA A 694 -7.11 -31.92 -4.44
C ALA A 694 -5.79 -31.28 -4.89
N PHE A 695 -4.80 -31.10 -4.00
CA PHE A 695 -3.47 -30.58 -4.36
C PHE A 695 -2.34 -31.48 -3.82
N THR A 696 -1.15 -31.31 -4.38
CA THR A 696 0.10 -31.74 -3.72
C THR A 696 0.33 -30.95 -2.45
N ALA A 697 1.21 -31.44 -1.57
CA ALA A 697 1.87 -30.55 -0.61
C ALA A 697 2.65 -29.44 -1.34
N TRP A 698 2.90 -28.33 -0.65
CA TRP A 698 3.80 -27.28 -1.14
C TRP A 698 5.24 -27.80 -1.18
N ALA A 699 5.90 -27.62 -2.32
CA ALA A 699 7.33 -27.87 -2.49
C ALA A 699 8.05 -26.54 -2.74
N ALA A 700 9.11 -26.27 -2.00
CA ALA A 700 10.01 -25.12 -2.21
C ALA A 700 11.22 -25.55 -3.03
N HIS A 701 11.70 -24.67 -3.92
CA HIS A 701 12.71 -24.98 -4.93
C HIS A 701 13.98 -24.13 -4.72
N ASP A 702 15.08 -24.79 -4.36
CA ASP A 702 16.43 -24.19 -4.27
C ASP A 702 17.33 -24.56 -5.48
N GLY A 703 16.76 -25.19 -6.50
CA GLY A 703 17.48 -25.73 -7.66
C GLY A 703 18.20 -27.04 -7.43
N ARG A 704 18.20 -27.60 -6.21
CA ARG A 704 18.72 -28.94 -5.96
C ARG A 704 17.63 -29.96 -6.24
N THR A 705 17.94 -30.96 -7.04
CA THR A 705 17.14 -32.18 -7.08
C THR A 705 17.15 -32.80 -5.68
N GLN A 706 15.97 -32.97 -5.08
CA GLN A 706 15.87 -33.73 -3.83
C GLN A 706 16.26 -35.18 -4.12
N GLY A 707 17.51 -35.53 -3.83
CA GLY A 707 17.99 -36.90 -3.86
C GLY A 707 17.07 -37.76 -3.01
N THR A 708 16.44 -38.76 -3.62
CA THR A 708 15.39 -39.54 -2.94
C THR A 708 15.97 -40.19 -1.69
N TRP A 709 15.52 -39.74 -0.51
CA TRP A 709 15.90 -40.31 0.78
C TRP A 709 15.27 -41.70 0.94
N ARG A 710 15.81 -42.68 0.21
CA ARG A 710 15.60 -44.11 0.50
C ARG A 710 16.03 -44.34 1.94
N ARG A 711 15.06 -44.63 2.81
CA ARG A 711 15.34 -45.08 4.19
C ARG A 711 16.24 -46.31 4.12
N ARG A 712 17.54 -46.16 4.37
CA ARG A 712 18.36 -47.28 4.83
C ARG A 712 17.95 -47.53 6.27
N ALA A 713 17.31 -48.68 6.51
CA ALA A 713 17.14 -49.18 7.86
C ALA A 713 18.51 -49.35 8.51
N SER A 714 18.62 -48.96 9.77
CA SER A 714 19.81 -49.17 10.57
C SER A 714 20.07 -50.68 10.73
N ARG A 715 21.28 -51.11 10.37
CA ARG A 715 21.90 -52.29 10.97
C ARG A 715 23.19 -51.85 11.64
N GLU A 716 23.38 -52.30 12.85
CA GLU A 716 24.58 -52.06 13.64
C GLU A 716 25.76 -52.85 13.06
N GLY A 717 26.97 -52.35 13.27
CA GLY A 717 28.21 -52.96 12.81
C GLY A 717 29.39 -52.12 13.27
N ALA A 718 30.12 -52.61 14.26
CA ALA A 718 31.25 -51.89 14.83
C ALA A 718 32.49 -51.94 13.92
N GLY A 719 33.28 -50.86 13.93
CA GLY A 719 34.55 -50.78 13.22
C GLY A 719 35.20 -49.40 13.43
N GLY A 720 36.31 -49.35 14.16
CA GLY A 720 37.04 -48.11 14.43
C GLY A 720 38.06 -47.78 13.32
N GLY A 721 38.37 -46.49 13.15
CA GLY A 721 39.40 -46.01 12.25
C GLY A 721 39.79 -44.56 12.57
N PHE A 722 41.09 -44.30 12.77
CA PHE A 722 41.67 -42.98 13.03
C PHE A 722 42.23 -42.36 11.72
N PHE A 723 42.78 -41.14 11.84
CA PHE A 723 43.62 -40.38 10.89
C PHE A 723 42.89 -39.40 9.92
N PRO A 724 43.55 -38.29 9.49
CA PRO A 724 42.95 -36.96 9.67
C PRO A 724 42.90 -36.07 8.40
N CYS A 725 42.48 -34.81 8.58
CA CYS A 725 42.40 -33.78 7.54
C CYS A 725 43.77 -33.34 6.98
N PRO A 726 43.85 -32.96 5.68
CA PRO A 726 44.99 -32.26 5.10
C PRO A 726 44.98 -30.74 5.38
N PRO A 727 46.13 -30.03 5.31
CA PRO A 727 46.26 -28.60 5.60
C PRO A 727 46.08 -27.69 4.37
N PRO A 728 45.82 -26.38 4.57
CA PRO A 728 45.80 -25.37 3.50
C PRO A 728 47.21 -24.80 3.19
N PRO A 729 47.48 -24.34 1.95
CA PRO A 729 48.74 -23.70 1.58
C PRO A 729 48.80 -22.19 1.89
N GLY A 730 49.98 -21.71 2.30
CA GLY A 730 50.40 -20.31 2.16
C GLY A 730 51.36 -20.14 0.95
N SER A 731 52.01 -19.01 0.69
CA SER A 731 52.10 -17.72 1.40
C SER A 731 52.82 -16.66 0.52
N ARG A 732 52.90 -15.39 0.99
CA ARG A 732 53.70 -14.24 0.46
C ARG A 732 53.14 -13.59 -0.81
N GLY A 733 53.28 -12.29 -1.06
CA GLY A 733 53.79 -11.15 -0.26
C GLY A 733 53.13 -9.84 -0.78
N SER A 734 53.54 -8.61 -0.50
CA SER A 734 54.55 -8.02 0.42
C SER A 734 54.34 -6.49 0.44
N ALA A 735 54.51 -5.82 1.59
CA ALA A 735 54.38 -4.34 1.71
C ALA A 735 55.69 -3.58 1.43
N PRO A 736 55.63 -2.27 1.17
CA PRO A 736 56.31 -1.34 2.09
C PRO A 736 55.60 0.02 2.33
N ASP A 737 56.05 0.72 3.37
CA ASP A 737 55.79 2.13 3.77
C ASP A 737 57.10 2.61 4.48
N PRO A 738 57.58 3.88 4.37
CA PRO A 738 57.20 4.91 5.35
C PRO A 738 57.22 6.41 4.93
N ALA A 739 56.11 7.10 5.22
CA ALA A 739 56.05 8.36 6.00
C ALA A 739 56.57 9.76 5.49
N LEU A 740 56.17 10.79 6.28
CA LEU A 740 56.75 12.13 6.48
C LEU A 740 56.50 13.28 5.46
N ARG A 741 55.51 14.14 5.77
CA ARG A 741 55.73 15.42 6.51
C ARG A 741 54.42 16.13 6.89
N ALA A 742 54.49 17.06 7.85
CA ALA A 742 53.40 17.90 8.31
C ALA A 742 53.67 19.38 8.02
N GLN A 743 52.61 20.19 7.94
CA GLN A 743 52.69 21.64 8.06
C GLN A 743 51.39 22.20 8.65
N THR A 744 51.51 23.27 9.44
CA THR A 744 50.42 23.88 10.21
C THR A 744 50.28 25.34 9.83
N VAL A 745 49.05 25.82 9.65
CA VAL A 745 48.70 27.25 9.60
C VAL A 745 47.45 27.46 10.46
N HIS A 746 47.35 28.61 11.11
CA HIS A 746 46.35 28.92 12.14
C HIS A 746 45.95 30.38 11.99
N ASP A 747 44.64 30.67 11.87
CA ASP A 747 43.97 31.98 12.00
C ASP A 747 42.54 31.90 11.39
N GLN A 748 41.54 32.70 11.77
CA GLN A 748 41.26 33.40 13.05
C GLN A 748 39.73 33.66 13.15
N LEU A 749 39.21 34.14 14.29
CA LEU A 749 37.76 34.32 14.52
C LEU A 749 37.19 35.63 13.93
N VAL A 750 35.91 35.60 13.53
CA VAL A 750 34.94 36.70 13.77
C VAL A 750 33.56 36.10 14.11
N ASP A 751 32.98 36.50 15.25
CA ASP A 751 31.56 36.27 15.61
C ASP A 751 30.68 37.43 15.12
N ARG A 752 29.56 37.13 14.45
CA ARG A 752 28.40 38.03 14.36
C ARG A 752 27.06 37.30 14.39
N ARG A 753 26.43 37.29 15.57
CA ARG A 753 24.99 37.08 15.76
C ARG A 753 24.17 38.15 15.02
N LEU A 754 22.99 37.81 14.50
CA LEU A 754 21.82 38.69 14.59
C LEU A 754 20.51 37.88 14.63
N VAL A 755 19.45 38.53 15.12
CA VAL A 755 18.13 37.94 15.38
C VAL A 755 17.18 38.21 14.20
N VAL A 756 16.36 37.22 13.84
CA VAL A 756 15.22 37.38 12.93
C VAL A 756 13.94 37.03 13.69
N ARG A 757 12.94 37.91 13.66
CA ARG A 757 11.62 37.65 14.26
C ARG A 757 10.84 36.66 13.41
N GLN A 758 10.09 35.78 14.06
CA GLN A 758 8.98 35.07 13.43
C GLN A 758 7.69 35.86 13.65
N GLU A 759 6.83 35.92 12.63
CA GLU A 759 5.41 36.24 12.80
C GLU A 759 4.60 34.96 12.55
N GLU A 760 3.58 34.73 13.37
CA GLU A 760 2.77 33.51 13.36
C GLU A 760 1.51 33.66 12.50
N VAL A 761 1.19 32.61 11.72
CA VAL A 761 -0.15 32.45 11.12
C VAL A 761 -0.61 31.01 11.40
N PRO A 762 -1.63 30.80 12.25
CA PRO A 762 -2.05 29.46 12.66
C PRO A 762 -2.91 28.77 11.60
N ALA A 763 -2.39 27.68 11.02
CA ALA A 763 -3.12 26.89 10.03
C ALA A 763 -4.16 25.97 10.68
N VAL A 764 -5.44 26.19 10.36
CA VAL A 764 -6.53 25.22 10.52
C VAL A 764 -7.44 25.35 9.30
N GLU A 765 -7.59 24.29 8.51
CA GLU A 765 -8.69 24.16 7.55
C GLU A 765 -9.56 22.95 7.94
N HIS A 766 -10.86 23.19 8.09
CA HIS A 766 -11.84 22.13 8.20
C HIS A 766 -12.13 21.55 6.82
N MET A 767 -12.25 20.23 6.73
CA MET A 767 -12.82 19.58 5.55
C MET A 767 -14.33 19.46 5.76
N GLU A 768 -15.08 20.49 5.36
CA GLU A 768 -16.54 20.42 5.35
C GLU A 768 -17.02 19.41 4.32
N VAL A 769 -18.05 18.65 4.67
CA VAL A 769 -18.71 17.68 3.79
C VAL A 769 -20.08 18.24 3.44
N GLU A 770 -20.25 18.67 2.19
CA GLU A 770 -21.53 19.18 1.69
C GLU A 770 -22.64 18.13 1.85
N ARG A 771 -23.78 18.56 2.40
CA ARG A 771 -25.00 17.76 2.47
C ARG A 771 -25.97 18.24 1.37
N PRO A 772 -26.50 17.36 0.50
CA PRO A 772 -27.43 17.78 -0.54
C PRO A 772 -28.75 18.32 0.05
N LEU A 773 -29.32 19.33 -0.59
CA LEU A 773 -30.49 20.06 -0.09
C LEU A 773 -31.74 19.16 0.01
N ARG A 774 -32.50 19.31 1.11
CA ARG A 774 -33.89 18.85 1.21
C ARG A 774 -34.84 19.96 0.76
N VAL A 775 -35.65 19.69 -0.27
CA VAL A 775 -36.81 20.53 -0.63
C VAL A 775 -38.04 20.05 0.16
N LEU A 776 -38.69 20.97 0.87
CA LEU A 776 -39.95 20.72 1.59
C LEU A 776 -41.19 21.04 0.73
N ALA A 777 -42.28 20.33 1.00
CA ALA A 777 -43.63 20.61 0.52
C ALA A 777 -44.58 20.70 1.73
N PRO A 778 -45.74 21.39 1.62
CA PRO A 778 -46.36 22.06 2.77
C PRO A 778 -47.19 21.17 3.71
N ARG A 779 -47.34 21.64 4.96
CA ARG A 779 -48.24 21.06 5.96
C ARG A 779 -49.67 21.60 5.82
N LEU A 780 -50.66 20.71 5.94
CA LEU A 780 -52.01 21.06 6.37
C LEU A 780 -52.17 20.76 7.87
N ARG A 781 -52.93 21.59 8.58
CA ARG A 781 -53.32 21.37 9.99
C ARG A 781 -54.65 20.59 10.04
N LEU A 782 -54.81 19.72 11.04
CA LEU A 782 -56.10 19.50 11.70
C LEU A 782 -55.90 18.87 13.10
N ARG A 783 -57.00 18.63 13.84
CA ARG A 783 -57.03 18.60 15.32
C ARG A 783 -56.83 17.21 15.96
N GLN A 784 -56.54 17.24 17.26
CA GLN A 784 -56.62 16.08 18.16
C GLN A 784 -58.03 15.45 18.18
N GLY A 785 -58.08 14.13 18.38
CA GLY A 785 -59.28 13.35 18.67
C GLY A 785 -58.91 12.09 19.45
N HIS A 786 -59.81 11.60 20.32
CA HIS A 786 -59.53 10.44 21.17
C HIS A 786 -59.58 9.13 20.38
N LEU A 787 -58.60 8.24 20.62
CA LEU A 787 -58.59 6.92 20.01
C LEU A 787 -59.33 5.90 20.90
N ARG A 788 -60.47 5.42 20.41
CA ARG A 788 -61.21 4.27 20.95
C ARG A 788 -60.82 3.01 20.19
N VAL A 789 -60.70 1.88 20.88
CA VAL A 789 -60.32 0.61 20.24
C VAL A 789 -61.53 -0.31 20.08
N VAL A 790 -61.68 -0.88 18.88
CA VAL A 790 -62.68 -1.86 18.48
C VAL A 790 -62.21 -3.27 18.86
N VAL A 791 -63.08 -4.13 19.41
CA VAL A 791 -62.74 -5.52 19.73
C VAL A 791 -63.77 -6.50 19.16
N THR A 792 -63.34 -7.36 18.22
CA THR A 792 -63.95 -8.66 17.90
C THR A 792 -63.35 -9.75 18.80
N ARG A 793 -64.10 -10.82 19.04
CA ARG A 793 -63.64 -12.00 19.78
C ARG A 793 -63.85 -13.22 18.88
N GLU A 794 -62.79 -14.00 18.68
CA GLU A 794 -62.80 -15.20 17.86
C GLU A 794 -63.29 -16.42 18.67
N GLY A 795 -63.91 -17.38 17.99
CA GLY A 795 -64.44 -18.60 18.58
C GLY A 795 -65.09 -19.47 17.50
N ASP A 796 -64.93 -20.79 17.63
CA ASP A 796 -65.37 -21.76 16.64
C ASP A 796 -66.90 -21.87 16.54
N ASP A 797 -67.49 -21.39 15.44
CA ASP A 797 -68.41 -22.20 14.64
C ASP A 797 -68.66 -21.61 13.22
N ARG A 798 -69.37 -22.35 12.37
CA ARG A 798 -69.64 -21.97 10.97
C ARG A 798 -70.81 -20.99 10.80
N ALA A 799 -70.55 -19.95 10.00
CA ALA A 799 -71.48 -19.04 9.31
C ALA A 799 -72.08 -17.83 10.07
N ALA A 800 -72.40 -16.80 9.28
CA ALA A 800 -73.01 -15.48 9.60
C ALA A 800 -72.11 -14.39 10.26
N HIS A 801 -72.15 -13.18 9.68
CA HIS A 801 -71.45 -11.98 10.17
C HIS A 801 -72.11 -11.37 11.43
N ARG A 802 -71.31 -10.89 12.40
CA ARG A 802 -71.72 -9.89 13.42
C ARG A 802 -70.61 -8.87 13.75
N VAL A 803 -70.98 -7.77 14.41
CA VAL A 803 -70.25 -6.49 14.46
C VAL A 803 -69.63 -6.22 15.85
N PRO A 804 -68.40 -5.68 15.96
CA PRO A 804 -67.73 -5.39 17.23
C PRO A 804 -68.15 -4.07 17.92
N ARG A 805 -67.72 -3.90 19.18
CA ARG A 805 -67.90 -2.69 20.02
C ARG A 805 -66.57 -2.02 20.38
N LEU A 806 -66.64 -0.77 20.87
CA LEU A 806 -65.49 0.05 21.28
C LEU A 806 -65.41 0.32 22.79
N VAL A 807 -64.19 0.54 23.30
CA VAL A 807 -63.90 0.94 24.70
C VAL A 807 -62.84 2.06 24.76
N ASP A 808 -62.92 2.94 25.78
CA ASP A 808 -61.94 3.97 26.15
C ASP A 808 -61.06 3.51 27.33
N VAL A 809 -59.79 3.92 27.38
CA VAL A 809 -58.87 3.66 28.52
C VAL A 809 -58.22 4.95 29.00
N ARG A 810 -58.05 5.10 30.33
CA ARG A 810 -57.26 6.17 30.99
C ARG A 810 -56.30 5.56 32.00
N LEU A 811 -55.12 6.17 32.16
CA LEU A 811 -54.14 5.89 33.23
C LEU A 811 -53.56 7.23 33.74
N GLY A 812 -53.07 7.29 34.98
CA GLY A 812 -52.49 8.50 35.58
C GLY A 812 -51.79 8.24 36.92
N GLY A 813 -50.93 9.18 37.36
CA GLY A 813 -49.98 9.05 38.49
C GLY A 813 -48.69 8.31 38.06
N ALA A 814 -47.45 8.84 38.11
CA ALA A 814 -46.81 9.87 38.96
C ALA A 814 -46.72 9.44 40.46
N VAL A 815 -45.65 9.65 41.23
CA VAL A 815 -44.71 10.79 41.43
C VAL A 815 -43.38 10.25 42.03
N VAL A 816 -42.13 10.76 41.92
CA VAL A 816 -41.36 11.74 41.09
C VAL A 816 -39.84 11.47 41.35
N GLY A 817 -38.92 11.87 40.46
CA GLY A 817 -37.45 11.85 40.69
C GLY A 817 -36.63 11.92 39.39
N ALA A 818 -36.50 13.04 38.67
CA ALA A 818 -35.92 14.35 39.03
C ALA A 818 -34.37 14.35 39.12
N ASP A 819 -33.61 15.15 38.33
CA ASP A 819 -33.98 15.95 37.15
C ASP A 819 -32.74 16.26 36.28
N GLY A 820 -32.92 16.70 35.02
CA GLY A 820 -31.84 16.99 34.04
C GLY A 820 -31.31 15.73 33.32
N ARG A 821 -31.55 15.44 32.02
CA ARG A 821 -31.69 16.25 30.78
C ARG A 821 -30.44 17.08 30.46
N GLU A 822 -29.91 17.12 29.23
CA GLU A 822 -30.20 16.47 27.93
C GLU A 822 -28.84 16.45 27.16
N ASP A 823 -28.57 15.71 26.08
CA ASP A 823 -29.44 15.09 25.07
C ASP A 823 -28.79 13.84 24.41
N HIS A 824 -29.54 13.07 23.61
CA HIS A 824 -29.08 11.83 22.96
C HIS A 824 -28.87 11.93 21.42
N PRO A 825 -27.95 11.13 20.84
CA PRO A 825 -28.04 10.71 19.45
C PRO A 825 -28.82 9.38 19.32
N GLN A 826 -30.09 9.44 18.91
CA GLN A 826 -30.80 8.26 18.39
C GLN A 826 -30.33 8.00 16.95
N GLN A 827 -29.73 6.85 16.64
CA GLN A 827 -30.39 5.57 16.33
C GLN A 827 -31.35 5.63 15.13
N LEU A 828 -31.10 4.74 14.16
CA LEU A 828 -32.17 4.01 13.48
C LEU A 828 -31.73 2.56 13.28
N LEU A 829 -32.60 1.62 13.66
CA LEU A 829 -32.48 0.20 13.31
C LEU A 829 -33.20 -0.06 11.97
N VAL A 830 -32.77 -1.11 11.27
CA VAL A 830 -33.63 -1.88 10.37
C VAL A 830 -33.73 -3.28 10.96
N ALA A 831 -34.93 -3.84 11.00
CA ALA A 831 -35.21 -5.10 11.68
C ALA A 831 -34.87 -6.33 10.82
N GLU A 832 -34.66 -7.46 11.48
CA GLU A 832 -34.61 -8.79 10.87
C GLU A 832 -36.03 -9.40 10.88
N ASP A 833 -36.45 -10.01 9.77
CA ASP A 833 -37.63 -10.87 9.72
C ASP A 833 -37.22 -12.32 10.06
N LEU A 834 -38.01 -12.99 10.91
CA LEU A 834 -37.83 -14.41 11.22
C LEU A 834 -39.11 -15.21 10.91
N GLY A 835 -39.08 -15.94 9.79
CA GLY A 835 -40.05 -16.99 9.47
C GLY A 835 -39.53 -18.36 9.91
N VAL A 836 -40.18 -18.99 10.88
CA VAL A 836 -39.79 -20.32 11.41
C VAL A 836 -40.59 -21.42 10.71
N GLY A 837 -39.88 -22.44 10.22
CA GLY A 837 -40.45 -23.76 9.88
C GLY A 837 -39.81 -24.84 10.76
N ALA A 838 -40.61 -25.66 11.43
CA ALA A 838 -40.13 -26.58 12.47
C ALA A 838 -40.35 -28.06 12.11
N ALA A 839 -39.43 -28.91 12.55
CA ALA A 839 -39.59 -30.36 12.68
C ALA A 839 -38.73 -30.84 13.88
N GLN A 840 -39.24 -31.80 14.66
CA GLN A 840 -38.61 -32.27 15.91
C GLN A 840 -38.06 -33.69 15.74
N ALA A 841 -36.93 -34.03 16.39
CA ALA A 841 -36.89 -35.01 17.50
C ALA A 841 -35.47 -35.53 17.85
N LEU A 842 -35.12 -35.38 19.14
CA LEU A 842 -34.42 -36.36 20.01
C LEU A 842 -33.22 -37.18 19.48
N HIS A 843 -32.01 -36.84 19.94
CA HIS A 843 -31.34 -37.65 20.98
C HIS A 843 -30.29 -36.86 21.79
N LEU A 844 -29.86 -37.44 22.92
CA LEU A 844 -28.94 -36.87 23.91
C LEU A 844 -27.55 -37.53 23.86
N GLY A 845 -26.56 -36.79 24.37
CA GLY A 845 -25.23 -37.28 24.77
C GLY A 845 -24.08 -36.84 23.84
N ASP A 846 -22.87 -36.54 24.35
CA ASP A 846 -22.51 -36.10 25.71
C ASP A 846 -21.06 -35.54 25.70
N GLU A 847 -20.52 -35.19 26.87
CA GLU A 847 -19.09 -34.98 27.16
C GLU A 847 -18.30 -33.91 26.35
N ALA A 848 -18.20 -32.72 26.93
CA ALA A 848 -17.03 -31.85 26.76
C ALA A 848 -16.07 -32.06 27.94
N VAL A 849 -14.87 -32.60 27.68
CA VAL A 849 -13.89 -32.90 28.74
C VAL A 849 -12.98 -31.70 29.02
N VAL A 850 -13.11 -31.13 30.22
CA VAL A 850 -12.12 -30.24 30.84
C VAL A 850 -11.50 -30.98 32.02
N VAL A 851 -10.18 -31.17 32.00
CA VAL A 851 -9.46 -31.72 33.16
C VAL A 851 -9.08 -30.58 34.09
N ALA A 852 -9.62 -30.61 35.30
CA ALA A 852 -9.20 -29.76 36.42
C ALA A 852 -8.39 -30.57 37.42
N GLN A 853 -7.54 -29.89 38.20
CA GLN A 853 -7.00 -30.42 39.46
C GLN A 853 -7.07 -29.32 40.51
N VAL A 854 -7.58 -29.63 41.69
CA VAL A 854 -7.87 -28.69 42.77
C VAL A 854 -7.61 -29.37 44.11
N ASP A 855 -6.89 -28.67 44.99
CA ASP A 855 -6.94 -28.80 46.46
C ASP A 855 -6.40 -27.47 47.04
N GLY A 856 -6.93 -26.88 48.11
CA GLY A 856 -8.12 -27.24 48.90
C GLY A 856 -8.68 -26.01 49.67
N LEU A 857 -9.76 -26.19 50.44
CA LEU A 857 -10.48 -25.09 51.11
C LEU A 857 -10.00 -24.75 52.53
N VAL A 858 -10.11 -23.47 52.91
CA VAL A 858 -10.36 -22.99 54.29
C VAL A 858 -11.31 -21.77 54.23
N ALA A 859 -12.09 -21.54 55.30
CA ALA A 859 -13.10 -20.48 55.45
C ALA A 859 -13.22 -20.07 56.95
N VAL A 860 -14.07 -19.17 57.47
CA VAL A 860 -15.36 -18.59 57.01
C VAL A 860 -15.56 -17.17 57.59
N GLY A 861 -16.19 -16.25 56.84
CA GLY A 861 -17.25 -15.40 57.44
C GLY A 861 -17.08 -13.87 57.53
N GLY A 862 -17.85 -13.14 56.70
CA GLY A 862 -19.10 -12.50 57.13
C GLY A 862 -19.12 -11.22 58.00
N ARG A 863 -19.90 -10.24 57.49
CA ARG A 863 -20.74 -9.21 58.17
C ARG A 863 -20.25 -7.75 58.18
N ARG A 864 -21.28 -6.88 58.17
CA ARG A 864 -21.23 -5.41 58.19
C ARG A 864 -20.94 -4.86 59.59
N ALA A 865 -20.33 -3.67 59.65
CA ALA A 865 -20.67 -2.60 60.58
C ALA A 865 -20.45 -1.24 59.88
N ALA A 866 -20.92 -0.14 60.47
CA ALA A 866 -20.84 1.20 59.88
C ALA A 866 -20.83 2.30 60.96
N ALA A 867 -20.70 3.55 60.51
CA ALA A 867 -21.01 4.82 61.17
C ALA A 867 -19.90 5.59 61.92
N ARG A 868 -19.74 6.85 61.44
CA ARG A 868 -19.53 8.12 62.16
C ARG A 868 -18.34 8.34 63.11
N GLY A 869 -17.67 9.46 62.84
CA GLY A 869 -17.07 10.36 63.82
C GLY A 869 -17.09 11.78 63.22
N GLU A 870 -17.69 12.75 63.89
CA GLU A 870 -17.92 14.12 63.40
C GLU A 870 -17.10 15.15 64.23
N ASP A 871 -16.94 16.35 63.66
CA ASP A 871 -16.94 17.67 64.32
C ASP A 871 -15.69 18.54 64.67
N ALA A 872 -15.91 19.84 64.37
CA ALA A 872 -15.60 21.09 65.10
C ALA A 872 -14.23 21.85 65.01
N GLY A 873 -14.36 23.19 64.95
CA GLY A 873 -13.36 24.24 65.29
C GLY A 873 -12.48 24.75 64.13
N GLU A 874 -12.62 25.91 63.48
CA GLU A 874 -13.39 27.18 63.61
C GLU A 874 -12.56 28.46 63.95
N ASP A 875 -12.81 29.51 63.16
CA ASP A 875 -12.62 30.98 63.34
C ASP A 875 -11.27 31.79 63.31
N ARG A 876 -11.20 32.66 62.27
CA ARG A 876 -11.01 34.15 62.28
C ARG A 876 -9.73 34.90 62.75
N ALA A 877 -9.12 35.69 61.83
CA ALA A 877 -9.37 37.15 61.62
C ALA A 877 -8.18 38.18 61.54
N LEU A 878 -8.30 39.08 60.54
CA LEU A 878 -7.96 40.54 60.47
C LEU A 878 -6.56 41.07 60.04
N LEU A 879 -6.57 42.39 59.71
CA LEU A 879 -5.65 43.27 58.93
C LEU A 879 -5.10 44.42 59.85
N PRO A 880 -4.38 45.54 59.44
CA PRO A 880 -4.21 46.16 58.10
C PRO A 880 -2.91 46.99 57.75
N LEU A 881 -2.88 47.56 56.52
CA LEU A 881 -2.15 48.78 56.03
C LEU A 881 -0.58 48.78 56.06
N GLU A 882 0.21 49.62 55.35
CA GLU A 882 -0.02 50.87 54.56
C GLU A 882 1.01 51.04 53.39
N ALA A 883 0.96 52.12 52.59
CA ALA A 883 1.92 52.53 51.53
C ALA A 883 1.85 54.07 51.27
N PRO A 884 2.87 54.76 50.68
CA PRO A 884 2.76 55.18 49.25
C PRO A 884 4.07 55.59 48.48
N GLY A 885 3.93 55.86 47.16
CA GLY A 885 4.65 56.94 46.42
C GLY A 885 5.87 56.58 45.52
N ASP A 886 6.13 57.27 44.38
CA ASP A 886 5.21 58.09 43.58
C ASP A 886 5.67 58.38 42.11
N LEU A 887 4.69 58.80 41.28
CA LEU A 887 4.66 59.54 39.98
C LEU A 887 5.92 59.83 39.12
N GLU A 888 5.78 59.71 37.78
CA GLU A 888 5.48 60.87 36.90
C GLU A 888 4.91 60.52 35.48
N ARG A 889 4.54 61.55 34.69
CA ARG A 889 3.95 61.53 33.31
C ARG A 889 4.77 62.50 32.40
N ASP A 890 4.62 62.66 31.08
CA ASP A 890 3.39 62.75 30.27
C ASP A 890 3.65 62.83 28.72
N ARG A 891 2.57 62.66 27.92
CA ARG A 891 2.27 63.20 26.56
C ARG A 891 3.18 63.02 25.30
N ARG A 892 2.63 62.24 24.35
CA ARG A 892 2.20 62.58 22.96
C ARG A 892 3.20 62.93 21.82
N ALA A 893 2.80 62.46 20.61
CA ALA A 893 2.76 63.14 19.29
C ALA A 893 3.75 62.75 18.15
N HIS A 894 3.15 62.18 17.08
CA HIS A 894 3.37 62.39 15.64
C HIS A 894 4.71 62.11 14.90
N ALA A 895 4.51 61.53 13.70
CA ALA A 895 5.19 61.80 12.41
C ALA A 895 6.57 61.18 12.06
N VAL A 896 6.48 60.20 11.15
CA VAL A 896 7.39 59.92 10.01
C VAL A 896 7.55 61.21 9.18
N PRO A 897 8.75 61.62 8.69
CA PRO A 897 9.38 60.93 7.56
C PRO A 897 10.92 60.88 7.46
N GLU A 898 11.39 59.93 6.64
CA GLU A 898 12.73 59.94 6.04
C GLU A 898 12.78 60.88 4.82
N GLN A 899 13.83 61.72 4.72
CA GLN A 899 14.36 62.22 3.44
C GLN A 899 15.87 62.48 3.59
N GLY A 900 16.69 62.07 2.60
CA GLY A 900 18.15 62.14 2.76
C GLY A 900 19.02 61.61 1.61
N GLN A 901 18.49 61.56 0.39
CA GLN A 901 19.16 61.86 -0.90
C GLN A 901 20.54 61.28 -1.29
N ARG A 902 20.52 60.53 -2.43
CA ARG A 902 21.50 60.57 -3.57
C ARG A 902 22.92 60.02 -3.24
N LEU A 903 23.85 59.71 -4.17
CA LEU A 903 24.07 59.85 -5.64
C LEU A 903 24.70 58.51 -6.18
N VAL A 904 24.81 58.14 -7.47
CA VAL A 904 24.13 58.51 -8.75
C VAL A 904 24.32 57.37 -9.80
N ARG A 905 23.63 57.50 -10.95
CA ARG A 905 23.56 56.65 -12.17
C ARG A 905 24.78 56.89 -13.14
N PRO A 906 24.89 56.44 -14.44
CA PRO A 906 23.82 56.05 -15.41
C PRO A 906 24.10 55.00 -16.52
N GLY A 907 23.07 54.81 -17.39
CA GLY A 907 23.02 54.01 -18.62
C GLY A 907 21.80 53.06 -18.65
N GLN A 908 20.54 53.43 -18.96
CA GLN A 908 19.92 54.09 -20.15
C GLN A 908 20.14 53.33 -21.47
N GLN A 909 19.14 53.04 -22.32
CA GLN A 909 17.65 53.25 -22.36
C GLN A 909 17.01 52.04 -23.14
N ARG A 910 15.69 51.81 -23.39
CA ARG A 910 14.38 52.54 -23.39
C ARG A 910 13.30 51.62 -22.72
N LEU A 911 12.03 51.95 -22.36
CA LEU A 911 10.86 52.64 -22.97
C LEU A 911 10.18 51.80 -24.10
N GLU A 912 8.84 51.60 -24.16
CA GLU A 912 7.68 52.39 -23.64
C GLU A 912 6.53 51.57 -22.96
N HIS A 913 5.56 52.28 -22.35
CA HIS A 913 4.37 51.88 -21.54
C HIS A 913 3.26 52.98 -21.73
N PRO A 914 2.07 53.10 -21.02
CA PRO A 914 1.55 52.59 -19.72
C PRO A 914 0.44 51.49 -19.89
N VAL A 915 -0.79 51.39 -19.33
CA VAL A 915 -1.74 52.04 -18.34
C VAL A 915 -2.62 50.90 -17.73
N GLY A 916 -3.35 50.92 -16.60
CA GLY A 916 -3.59 51.82 -15.44
C GLY A 916 -3.53 51.01 -14.11
N GLU A 917 -4.13 51.33 -12.94
CA GLU A 917 -5.20 52.23 -12.44
C GLU A 917 -6.67 51.74 -12.56
N VAL A 918 -7.54 51.78 -11.53
CA VAL A 918 -7.42 52.05 -10.05
C VAL A 918 -8.68 51.50 -9.33
N GLY A 919 -8.65 51.20 -8.02
CA GLY A 919 -9.87 51.02 -7.19
C GLY A 919 -9.73 50.10 -5.96
N ASP A 920 -10.40 50.43 -4.84
CA ASP A 920 -10.24 49.77 -3.53
C ASP A 920 -11.56 49.77 -2.69
N VAL A 921 -11.58 49.05 -1.55
CA VAL A 921 -12.43 49.25 -0.34
C VAL A 921 -13.92 48.75 -0.27
N VAL A 922 -14.16 47.86 0.73
CA VAL A 922 -15.36 47.69 1.63
C VAL A 922 -16.60 46.81 1.27
N TYR A 923 -16.63 45.61 1.89
CA TYR A 923 -17.56 45.11 2.96
C TYR A 923 -19.12 44.95 2.78
N GLU A 924 -19.62 43.74 3.09
CA GLU A 924 -20.94 43.35 3.70
C GLU A 924 -22.27 43.96 3.16
N ARG A 925 -23.22 43.16 2.63
CA ARG A 925 -24.25 42.44 3.43
C ARG A 925 -25.21 41.54 2.61
N PHE A 926 -25.58 40.38 3.18
CA PHE A 926 -26.92 39.68 3.19
C PHE A 926 -27.70 39.36 1.86
N LEU A 927 -28.75 38.52 1.81
CA LEU A 927 -29.09 37.17 2.34
C LEU A 927 -30.51 36.79 1.82
N ALA A 928 -30.73 35.57 1.30
CA ALA A 928 -32.02 35.00 0.83
C ALA A 928 -32.64 35.69 -0.43
N ALA A 929 -33.60 35.15 -1.19
CA ALA A 929 -34.46 33.94 -1.14
C ALA A 929 -34.99 33.63 -2.60
N VAL A 930 -35.72 32.56 -3.00
CA VAL A 930 -36.24 31.31 -2.37
C VAL A 930 -36.60 30.23 -3.45
N LEU A 931 -37.10 29.07 -3.01
CA LEU A 931 -37.74 27.93 -3.71
C LEU A 931 -38.97 28.29 -4.60
N ALA A 932 -39.63 27.44 -5.42
CA ALA A 932 -39.34 26.20 -6.18
C ALA A 932 -40.62 25.78 -6.97
N ALA A 933 -40.56 24.86 -7.95
CA ALA A 933 -41.75 24.30 -8.63
C ALA A 933 -41.56 22.88 -9.22
N ARG A 934 -42.67 22.24 -9.63
CA ARG A 934 -42.83 20.92 -10.28
C ARG A 934 -44.10 20.98 -11.19
N VAL A 935 -44.58 19.97 -11.93
CA VAL A 935 -44.34 18.49 -12.01
C VAL A 935 -44.84 17.96 -13.38
N LEU A 936 -44.53 16.68 -13.71
CA LEU A 936 -45.13 15.82 -14.77
C LEU A 936 -44.91 16.20 -16.26
N ASP A 937 -44.08 15.40 -16.93
CA ASP A 937 -44.43 14.39 -17.96
C ASP A 937 -45.25 14.76 -19.24
N ALA A 938 -45.19 13.87 -20.24
CA ALA A 938 -45.95 13.76 -21.50
C ALA A 938 -45.47 14.52 -22.77
N GLN A 939 -44.67 13.79 -23.58
CA GLN A 939 -44.75 13.60 -25.05
C GLN A 939 -44.72 14.78 -26.07
N HIS A 940 -43.75 14.69 -27.01
CA HIS A 940 -43.76 15.04 -28.47
C HIS A 940 -44.75 16.11 -29.01
N VAL A 941 -44.32 17.14 -29.76
CA VAL A 941 -43.93 17.12 -31.21
C VAL A 941 -43.33 18.50 -31.62
N HIS A 942 -42.68 18.58 -32.80
CA HIS A 942 -42.24 19.81 -33.49
C HIS A 942 -43.28 20.97 -33.52
N GLY A 943 -42.91 22.25 -33.71
CA GLY A 943 -41.60 22.87 -33.97
C GLY A 943 -41.72 24.04 -34.98
N LEU A 944 -40.58 24.56 -35.49
CA LEU A 944 -40.46 25.58 -36.58
C LEU A 944 -40.96 27.02 -36.24
N ARG A 945 -40.41 28.14 -36.80
CA ARG A 945 -39.11 28.39 -37.50
C ARG A 945 -38.87 29.90 -37.73
N HIS A 946 -37.60 30.36 -37.65
CA HIS A 946 -37.03 31.48 -38.44
C HIS A 946 -37.69 32.89 -38.24
N ARG A 947 -37.26 34.02 -38.88
CA ARG A 947 -36.32 34.32 -39.99
C ARG A 947 -35.79 35.78 -39.83
N LEU A 948 -34.55 36.17 -40.17
CA LEU A 948 -33.99 36.68 -41.46
C LEU A 948 -32.61 37.32 -41.10
N GLY A 949 -31.57 37.46 -41.93
CA GLY A 949 -31.25 37.17 -43.36
C GLY A 949 -29.72 37.41 -43.52
N HIS A 950 -29.10 37.86 -44.63
CA HIS A 950 -29.33 37.83 -46.09
C HIS A 950 -28.07 38.48 -46.78
N ARG A 951 -27.75 38.31 -48.07
CA ARG A 951 -28.35 37.53 -49.19
C ARG A 951 -27.21 36.86 -50.02
N GLU A 952 -27.04 37.23 -51.31
CA GLU A 952 -25.95 37.00 -52.31
C GLU A 952 -25.30 35.60 -52.52
N GLU A 953 -24.94 35.14 -53.74
CA GLU A 953 -25.58 35.37 -55.06
C GLU A 953 -25.35 34.20 -56.07
N GLU A 954 -24.25 34.17 -56.87
CA GLU A 954 -24.19 33.36 -58.12
C GLU A 954 -22.94 32.49 -58.37
N ALA A 955 -23.14 31.28 -58.94
CA ALA A 955 -22.66 30.88 -60.31
C ALA A 955 -22.72 29.35 -60.65
N ARG A 956 -23.91 28.83 -60.97
CA ARG A 956 -24.27 27.75 -61.96
C ARG A 956 -23.41 26.48 -62.19
N GLY A 957 -24.04 25.29 -62.11
CA GLY A 957 -23.59 24.01 -62.71
C GLY A 957 -24.66 22.89 -62.62
N THR A 958 -24.97 22.15 -63.69
CA THR A 958 -26.23 21.38 -63.87
C THR A 958 -26.15 19.83 -63.80
N ALA A 959 -27.34 19.18 -63.73
CA ALA A 959 -27.68 17.73 -63.96
C ALA A 959 -27.66 16.80 -62.71
N ARG A 960 -28.79 16.22 -62.23
CA ARG A 960 -29.72 15.15 -62.75
C ARG A 960 -29.23 13.71 -62.49
N VAL A 961 -30.06 12.68 -62.22
CA VAL A 961 -31.40 12.53 -61.58
C VAL A 961 -31.70 11.01 -61.38
N GLY A 962 -32.52 10.62 -60.39
CA GLY A 962 -33.06 9.25 -60.17
C GLY A 962 -32.50 8.59 -58.89
N GLN A 963 -33.26 8.07 -57.91
CA GLN A 963 -34.46 7.18 -57.86
C GLN A 963 -34.15 5.68 -58.17
N ALA A 964 -34.63 4.69 -57.39
CA ALA A 964 -35.31 4.69 -56.07
C ALA A 964 -35.41 3.25 -55.48
N ARG A 965 -36.04 3.15 -54.28
CA ARG A 965 -36.82 1.99 -53.74
C ARG A 965 -36.11 0.74 -53.17
N GLN A 966 -36.27 0.59 -51.85
CA GLN A 966 -36.68 -0.66 -51.16
C GLN A 966 -38.12 -1.10 -51.60
N PRO A 967 -38.63 -2.33 -51.32
CA PRO A 967 -38.41 -3.10 -50.07
C PRO A 967 -38.40 -4.66 -50.18
N ASP A 968 -38.36 -5.30 -49.00
CA ASP A 968 -38.95 -6.60 -48.56
C ASP A 968 -39.03 -7.83 -49.48
N ALA A 969 -38.56 -8.98 -48.97
CA ALA A 969 -39.41 -10.14 -48.61
C ALA A 969 -38.56 -11.38 -48.25
N ALA A 970 -39.15 -12.33 -47.52
CA ALA A 970 -38.52 -13.61 -47.16
C ALA A 970 -39.21 -14.80 -47.86
N VAL A 971 -38.52 -15.95 -47.97
CA VAL A 971 -39.12 -17.31 -47.83
C VAL A 971 -38.05 -18.39 -47.63
N ARG A 972 -38.47 -19.56 -47.12
CA ARG A 972 -37.65 -20.69 -46.65
C ARG A 972 -37.32 -21.70 -47.76
N THR A 973 -36.19 -22.43 -47.64
CA THR A 973 -36.08 -23.92 -47.61
C THR A 973 -34.60 -24.37 -47.60
N ARG A 974 -34.23 -25.66 -47.46
CA ARG A 974 -34.33 -26.64 -46.33
C ARG A 974 -33.57 -27.93 -46.75
N VAL A 975 -32.92 -28.63 -45.80
CA VAL A 975 -32.28 -29.98 -45.91
C VAL A 975 -30.94 -30.01 -46.68
N GLU A 976 -29.75 -30.16 -46.07
CA GLU A 976 -29.09 -31.36 -45.46
C GLU A 976 -28.44 -32.34 -46.51
N PRO A 977 -27.59 -33.33 -46.15
CA PRO A 977 -26.13 -33.17 -46.28
C PRO A 977 -25.39 -34.24 -47.13
N ALA A 978 -24.08 -34.06 -47.35
CA ALA A 978 -23.16 -35.13 -47.79
C ALA A 978 -21.69 -34.87 -47.40
N ASP A 979 -21.17 -35.69 -46.47
CA ASP A 979 -19.80 -36.27 -46.48
C ASP A 979 -19.93 -37.68 -47.14
N PRO A 980 -18.88 -38.45 -47.53
CA PRO A 980 -17.54 -38.51 -46.90
C PRO A 980 -16.32 -38.77 -47.83
N GLU A 981 -15.11 -38.87 -47.22
CA GLU A 981 -13.93 -39.72 -47.60
C GLU A 981 -13.30 -39.65 -49.03
N ALA A 982 -12.01 -39.96 -49.28
CA ALA A 982 -10.76 -39.98 -48.49
C ALA A 982 -9.53 -40.30 -49.40
N VAL A 983 -8.31 -40.31 -48.80
CA VAL A 983 -7.17 -41.21 -49.15
C VAL A 983 -6.25 -40.88 -50.36
N VAL A 984 -5.03 -41.46 -50.29
CA VAL A 984 -3.89 -41.56 -51.23
C VAL A 984 -2.70 -40.56 -51.11
N LEU A 985 -1.53 -41.19 -51.00
CA LEU A 985 -0.14 -40.71 -50.93
C LEU A 985 0.40 -40.04 -52.21
N GLY A 986 1.52 -39.32 -52.08
CA GLY A 986 2.46 -39.00 -53.16
C GLY A 986 3.91 -38.91 -52.61
N LEU A 987 4.90 -39.38 -53.36
CA LEU A 987 6.31 -39.52 -52.92
C LEU A 987 7.26 -39.33 -54.13
N VAL A 988 8.56 -39.13 -53.87
CA VAL A 988 9.70 -38.91 -54.83
C VAL A 988 9.59 -37.62 -55.69
N ASP A 989 10.66 -37.02 -56.23
CA ASP A 989 12.06 -37.50 -56.39
C ASP A 989 13.16 -36.40 -56.23
N HIS A 990 14.43 -36.79 -56.43
CA HIS A 990 15.68 -36.05 -56.21
C HIS A 990 16.03 -34.92 -57.20
N GLY A 991 16.96 -34.05 -56.78
CA GLY A 991 17.81 -33.20 -57.65
C GLY A 991 19.05 -32.70 -56.90
N THR A 992 20.25 -32.81 -57.47
CA THR A 992 21.53 -32.46 -56.80
C THR A 992 22.57 -31.92 -57.81
N PHE A 993 23.58 -31.18 -57.32
CA PHE A 993 24.64 -30.45 -58.05
C PHE A 993 24.13 -29.15 -58.73
N PHE A 994 24.86 -28.03 -58.75
CA PHE A 994 26.29 -27.84 -59.03
C PHE A 994 27.00 -26.71 -58.22
N LEU A 995 28.34 -26.77 -58.25
CA LEU A 995 29.37 -25.74 -57.97
C LEU A 995 30.48 -25.92 -59.05
N PRO A 996 31.47 -25.03 -59.30
CA PRO A 996 32.01 -23.98 -58.40
C PRO A 996 32.48 -22.65 -59.08
N THR A 997 33.30 -21.88 -58.34
CA THR A 997 34.32 -20.89 -58.77
C THR A 997 33.95 -19.50 -59.32
N GLY A 998 34.61 -18.48 -58.76
CA GLY A 998 34.70 -17.10 -59.26
C GLY A 998 35.55 -16.24 -58.30
N ILE A 999 36.75 -15.82 -58.73
CA ILE A 999 37.75 -15.14 -57.87
C ILE A 999 38.00 -13.70 -58.37
N ARG A 1000 38.01 -12.71 -57.47
CA ARG A 1000 39.00 -11.60 -57.46
C ARG A 1000 38.95 -10.76 -56.18
N ALA A 1001 40.03 -10.02 -55.94
CA ALA A 1001 40.24 -9.14 -54.79
C ALA A 1001 40.90 -7.81 -55.23
N GLY A 1002 40.84 -6.80 -54.36
CA GLY A 1002 41.44 -5.46 -54.54
C GLY A 1002 40.52 -4.36 -54.00
N GLY A 1003 40.97 -3.41 -53.17
CA GLY A 1003 42.33 -3.22 -52.63
C GLY A 1003 42.35 -2.26 -51.42
N GLU A 1004 43.54 -1.92 -50.92
CA GLU A 1004 43.72 -1.23 -49.63
C GLU A 1004 43.85 0.31 -49.71
N GLY A 1005 42.96 1.03 -49.02
CA GLY A 1005 43.24 2.25 -48.22
C GLY A 1005 43.78 3.52 -48.92
N PRO A 1006 44.37 4.48 -48.15
CA PRO A 1006 44.46 4.51 -46.68
C PRO A 1006 44.29 5.92 -46.01
N ARG A 1007 44.32 5.95 -44.66
CA ARG A 1007 44.59 7.10 -43.74
C ARG A 1007 43.54 8.24 -43.59
N GLY A 1008 43.23 8.52 -42.32
CA GLY A 1008 42.61 9.77 -41.82
C GLY A 1008 42.63 9.76 -40.27
N ARG A 1009 42.86 10.90 -39.59
CA ARG A 1009 43.11 10.93 -38.13
C ARG A 1009 42.49 12.15 -37.44
N ARG A 1010 41.83 11.92 -36.30
CA ARG A 1010 41.46 12.87 -35.21
C ARG A 1010 40.51 14.03 -35.54
N GLY A 1011 39.47 14.16 -34.71
CA GLY A 1011 39.47 15.23 -33.71
C GLY A 1011 38.42 16.34 -33.83
N THR A 1012 37.26 16.12 -33.21
CA THR A 1012 36.79 16.85 -32.02
C THR A 1012 35.92 15.91 -31.20
#